data_AF-A0A926HGU2-F1
#
_entry.id   AF-A0A926HGU2-F1
#
_cell.length_a   1.000
_cell.length_b   1.000
_cell.length_c   1.000
_cell.angle_alpha   90.00
_cell.angle_beta   90.00
_cell.angle_gamma   90.00
#
_symmetry.space_group_name_H-M   'P 1'
#
loop_
_entity.id
_entity.type
_entity.pdbx_description
1 polymer ?
#
loop_
_entity_poly.entity_id
_entity_poly.type
_entity_poly.pdbx_seq_one_letter_code
_entity_poly.pdbx_strand_id
1 'polypeptide(L)'
;MRVLLTANASYAPPKGGSTRSNLVWLEHLAGSGHACMVVCASDGDTPDATTIDGSNIEIRSVRELSRRTQVLKEYITEFRPDWVLVSSEDVSHVLLRAAYAAAPDRLIYLAHTPQWYPFGPASWHPDRQATDILREARSVVAIAHTTADYIAQHAGVSAEVVHPPIYGTPPWPRFGSFERGYVLMINPCVVKGISIFLELARRFPAIPFAGLSGWGTTSADRQAMNALPNIRVLDSVPRIDDVLSEARLLLMPSLWYEGFGLIAMEAMLRGLPVVASDSGGLAEAKTGTGYVIRVRPIDKFQAGFDETHMPRPVEVEQDIAPWEQAVNHLLTNQSAYLEESVRSREAAIRFVSGLHAGDFETLLARLGRRKLRVLLAHNSHYFPSHGGGDKSNRLLMEALAARGHNVRVVSRVESFGEADGNKLIEDLKERGVIAVRNEQGVVRFERKNVEVHTVAFETNLRPYFSGQLKEFDPDIVVTSTDDPGQLLYELAVKSSRARLVYLIRATIATPFGPDSSASNAAKSAQLRHADAVVGVSEYVAEYARKFGGLEATHVPISLLEAGATEPNTANFGNQYVSMVNPCAVKGIDIFLALADQLPQVKFAAVPMWGTTPEDYAALLTRANVTILPPVDNIDELLSQTKVMLVPSVWAEARSRIVVEAMSRGIPVISSNAGGLPEAHLGVDYMLPVNLIRHYQRSVDMNMVPLAEVPAQDIGPWKNALERLVTDRAHWTEISERSQRAALQYSRGLTVEPFESLLTDLMTRPKKSAPATGLSAVGLSEDKRKLLALRLRQRSSAARKDDGMFVGIEEIRVGEPILFCFPWAGGATLQYRGWRDALSGVATPVALRMPYQNPFGSMEDLIEAAGPAITAHIKGRPFAFFGHSMGAGIAFELTRWLQRREQSLPCALIVSAAKAPQYRSDTTPEPDPDDEELLGQLQKLGGISAEALRSTEVMRFVLPNLRADTRLYRRYTYKESGPLQVAIHAYGGDADPNVHAEHLEAWSKQTSLTFQRREFSGGHFYLLAPDLKVVETLRADLACLRRA
;
A
#
# COMPACT_ATOMS: atom_id res chain seq x y z
N MET A 1 -0.40 32.03 -15.30
CA MET A 1 0.95 31.98 -14.70
C MET A 1 1.86 32.94 -15.44
N ARG A 2 2.94 33.40 -14.80
CA ARG A 2 4.03 34.19 -15.39
C ARG A 2 5.28 33.34 -15.43
N VAL A 3 5.84 33.12 -16.62
CA VAL A 3 7.00 32.24 -16.82
C VAL A 3 8.12 33.05 -17.45
N LEU A 4 9.29 33.06 -16.81
CA LEU A 4 10.49 33.71 -17.33
C LEU A 4 11.51 32.65 -17.69
N LEU A 5 11.97 32.61 -18.93
CA LEU A 5 13.09 31.78 -19.38
C LEU A 5 14.35 32.63 -19.52
N THR A 6 15.50 32.09 -19.12
CA THR A 6 16.80 32.71 -19.39
C THR A 6 17.78 31.73 -20.03
N ALA A 7 18.57 32.23 -20.99
CA ALA A 7 19.55 31.44 -21.74
C ALA A 7 20.69 32.31 -22.30
N ASN A 8 21.85 31.70 -22.61
CA ASN A 8 22.95 32.38 -23.30
C ASN A 8 22.90 32.25 -24.84
N ALA A 9 21.90 31.58 -25.39
CA ALA A 9 21.62 31.54 -26.83
C ALA A 9 20.60 32.62 -27.21
N SER A 10 20.62 33.09 -28.46
CA SER A 10 19.57 33.99 -28.97
C SER A 10 18.27 33.24 -29.22
N TYR A 11 17.15 33.90 -28.91
CA TYR A 11 15.77 33.45 -29.20
C TYR A 11 15.12 34.28 -30.31
N ALA A 12 15.81 35.31 -30.81
CA ALA A 12 15.36 36.17 -31.90
C ALA A 12 16.55 36.47 -32.85
N PRO A 13 16.80 35.64 -33.87
CA PRO A 13 16.15 34.35 -34.16
C PRO A 13 16.65 33.22 -33.23
N PRO A 14 15.86 32.14 -33.03
CA PRO A 14 16.29 30.98 -32.24
C PRO A 14 17.45 30.23 -32.90
N LYS A 15 18.47 29.87 -32.11
CA LYS A 15 19.65 29.12 -32.58
C LYS A 15 19.70 27.71 -31.99
N GLY A 16 19.44 26.68 -32.81
CA GLY A 16 19.62 25.27 -32.44
C GLY A 16 18.35 24.52 -32.05
N GLY A 17 18.52 23.31 -31.51
CA GLY A 17 17.41 22.44 -31.10
C GLY A 17 16.81 22.82 -29.74
N SER A 18 17.64 23.22 -28.79
CA SER A 18 17.26 23.65 -27.43
C SER A 18 16.36 24.88 -27.44
N THR A 19 16.76 25.95 -28.14
CA THR A 19 15.96 27.18 -28.29
C THR A 19 14.60 26.91 -28.93
N ARG A 20 14.56 26.14 -30.03
CA ARG A 20 13.30 25.73 -30.68
C ARG A 20 12.42 24.90 -29.75
N SER A 21 13.00 23.99 -28.97
CA SER A 21 12.27 23.17 -27.99
C SER A 21 11.64 24.02 -26.90
N ASN A 22 12.40 24.94 -26.33
CA ASN A 22 11.91 25.83 -25.29
C ASN A 22 10.83 26.79 -25.82
N LEU A 23 10.98 27.30 -27.06
CA LEU A 23 9.97 28.15 -27.69
C LEU A 23 8.64 27.43 -27.87
N VAL A 24 8.63 26.18 -28.35
CA VAL A 24 7.38 25.43 -28.54
C VAL A 24 6.59 25.28 -27.22
N TRP A 25 7.28 25.09 -26.09
CA TRP A 25 6.62 25.10 -24.78
C TRP A 25 6.08 26.49 -24.40
N LEU A 26 6.85 27.55 -24.64
CA LEU A 26 6.42 28.92 -24.34
C LEU A 26 5.29 29.40 -25.25
N GLU A 27 5.27 29.01 -26.52
CA GLU A 27 4.22 29.32 -27.49
C GLU A 27 2.89 28.68 -27.06
N HIS A 28 2.93 27.41 -26.62
CA HIS A 28 1.77 26.76 -26.03
C HIS A 28 1.28 27.49 -24.78
N LEU A 29 2.18 27.83 -23.85
CA LEU A 29 1.83 28.58 -22.64
C LEU A 29 1.23 29.96 -22.97
N ALA A 30 1.83 30.70 -23.88
CA ALA A 30 1.30 32.00 -24.30
C ALA A 30 -0.08 31.86 -24.98
N GLY A 31 -0.25 30.84 -25.82
CA GLY A 31 -1.54 30.48 -26.43
C GLY A 31 -2.62 30.08 -25.43
N SER A 32 -2.23 29.44 -24.32
CA SER A 32 -3.11 29.14 -23.17
C SER A 32 -3.38 30.35 -22.25
N GLY A 33 -2.87 31.55 -22.58
CA GLY A 33 -3.10 32.78 -21.83
C GLY A 33 -2.13 33.04 -20.68
N HIS A 34 -1.00 32.34 -20.62
CA HIS A 34 0.09 32.63 -19.69
C HIS A 34 0.96 33.78 -20.20
N ALA A 35 1.54 34.57 -19.29
CA ALA A 35 2.50 35.59 -19.68
C ALA A 35 3.90 34.97 -19.72
N CYS A 36 4.58 35.09 -20.85
CA CYS A 36 5.89 34.49 -21.09
C CYS A 36 6.93 35.56 -21.45
N MET A 37 8.09 35.50 -20.79
CA MET A 37 9.24 36.37 -21.04
C MET A 37 10.49 35.53 -21.25
N VAL A 38 11.34 35.95 -22.18
CA VAL A 38 12.67 35.37 -22.41
C VAL A 38 13.73 36.45 -22.22
N VAL A 39 14.71 36.21 -21.34
CA VAL A 39 15.90 37.06 -21.18
C VAL A 39 17.09 36.31 -21.76
N CYS A 40 17.62 36.76 -22.89
CA CYS A 40 18.61 36.00 -23.65
C CYS A 40 19.77 36.83 -24.20
N ALA A 41 20.74 36.16 -24.83
CA ALA A 41 21.79 36.84 -25.58
C ALA A 41 21.25 37.47 -26.87
N SER A 42 21.84 38.59 -27.30
CA SER A 42 21.61 39.14 -28.63
C SER A 42 22.23 38.27 -29.72
N ASP A 43 21.72 38.37 -30.94
CA ASP A 43 22.33 37.72 -32.10
C ASP A 43 23.50 38.56 -32.64
N GLY A 44 24.73 38.06 -32.52
CA GLY A 44 25.93 38.79 -32.95
C GLY A 44 26.09 40.14 -32.23
N ASP A 45 26.41 41.19 -32.99
CA ASP A 45 26.62 42.54 -32.47
C ASP A 45 25.33 43.38 -32.36
N THR A 46 24.15 42.75 -32.42
CA THR A 46 22.88 43.46 -32.32
C THR A 46 22.71 44.17 -30.95
N PRO A 47 22.20 45.42 -30.94
CA PRO A 47 21.94 46.16 -29.70
C PRO A 47 20.94 45.44 -28.78
N ASP A 48 20.89 45.87 -27.51
CA ASP A 48 19.84 45.45 -26.60
C ASP A 48 18.46 45.76 -27.22
N ALA A 49 17.58 44.76 -27.26
CA ALA A 49 16.31 44.87 -27.96
C ALA A 49 15.20 44.18 -27.18
N THR A 50 13.98 44.69 -27.36
CA THR A 50 12.76 44.06 -26.87
C THR A 50 11.86 43.81 -28.06
N THR A 51 11.52 42.55 -28.27
CA THR A 51 10.62 42.13 -29.33
C THR A 51 9.51 41.28 -28.74
N ILE A 52 8.28 41.53 -29.17
CA ILE A 52 7.17 40.60 -28.93
C ILE A 52 7.06 39.75 -30.18
N ASP A 53 7.16 38.43 -30.04
CA ASP A 53 7.03 37.53 -31.18
C ASP A 53 5.56 37.34 -31.61
N GLY A 54 5.33 36.58 -32.70
CA GLY A 54 3.98 36.32 -33.22
C GLY A 54 3.05 35.55 -32.26
N SER A 55 3.58 35.04 -31.15
CA SER A 55 2.88 34.26 -30.14
C SER A 55 2.69 35.04 -28.82
N ASN A 56 2.93 36.36 -28.82
CA ASN A 56 2.88 37.24 -27.65
C ASN A 56 3.94 36.92 -26.56
N ILE A 57 5.07 36.31 -26.92
CA ILE A 57 6.19 36.11 -26.01
C ILE A 57 7.09 37.34 -26.04
N GLU A 58 7.43 37.87 -24.86
CA GLU A 58 8.31 39.02 -24.73
C GLU A 58 9.78 38.59 -24.68
N ILE A 59 10.56 38.88 -25.73
CA ILE A 59 11.98 38.53 -25.82
C ILE A 59 12.83 39.78 -25.55
N ARG A 60 13.64 39.71 -24.49
CA ARG A 60 14.60 40.73 -24.04
C ARG A 60 16.02 40.27 -24.34
N SER A 61 16.58 40.76 -25.44
CA SER A 61 17.95 40.45 -25.88
C SER A 61 18.94 41.41 -25.22
N VAL A 62 19.98 40.86 -24.58
CA VAL A 62 21.04 41.63 -23.89
C VAL A 62 22.41 41.29 -24.48
N ARG A 63 23.04 42.32 -25.06
CA ARG A 63 24.32 42.22 -25.78
C ARG A 63 25.47 42.00 -24.81
N GLU A 64 25.53 42.82 -23.77
CA GLU A 64 26.65 42.80 -22.81
C GLU A 64 26.49 41.68 -21.77
N LEU A 65 27.38 40.69 -21.85
CA LEU A 65 27.39 39.54 -20.94
C LEU A 65 27.50 39.96 -19.46
N SER A 66 28.31 40.99 -19.16
CA SER A 66 28.50 41.51 -17.80
C SER A 66 27.23 42.11 -17.19
N ARG A 67 26.34 42.66 -18.02
CA ARG A 67 25.06 43.26 -17.59
C ARG A 67 23.92 42.24 -17.54
N ARG A 68 24.02 41.13 -18.28
CA ARG A 68 22.94 40.13 -18.43
C ARG A 68 22.45 39.56 -17.10
N THR A 69 23.36 39.27 -16.16
CA THR A 69 22.99 38.73 -14.84
C THR A 69 22.27 39.77 -13.97
N GLN A 70 22.65 41.05 -14.07
CA GLN A 70 21.97 42.15 -13.38
C GLN A 70 20.56 42.35 -13.96
N VAL A 71 20.46 42.46 -15.29
CA VAL A 71 19.20 42.65 -16.01
C VAL A 71 18.22 41.49 -15.74
N LEU A 72 18.72 40.25 -15.69
CA LEU A 72 17.91 39.09 -15.31
C LEU A 72 17.28 39.26 -13.91
N LYS A 73 18.06 39.71 -12.92
CA LYS A 73 17.55 39.92 -11.55
C LYS A 73 16.51 41.05 -11.49
N GLU A 74 16.73 42.12 -12.25
CA GLU A 74 15.79 43.23 -12.37
C GLU A 74 14.47 42.75 -12.96
N TYR A 75 14.49 41.99 -14.07
CA TYR A 75 13.26 41.45 -14.67
C TYR A 75 12.59 40.38 -13.81
N ILE A 76 13.32 39.52 -13.09
CA ILE A 76 12.70 38.61 -12.11
C ILE A 76 11.93 39.42 -11.05
N THR A 77 12.47 40.56 -10.61
CA THR A 77 11.83 41.42 -9.61
C THR A 77 10.61 42.15 -10.17
N GLU A 78 10.70 42.68 -11.39
CA GLU A 78 9.62 43.42 -12.05
C GLU A 78 8.49 42.50 -12.51
N PHE A 79 8.84 41.46 -13.28
CA PHE A 79 7.89 40.53 -13.86
C PHE A 79 7.24 39.62 -12.80
N ARG A 80 7.95 39.37 -11.69
CA ARG A 80 7.56 38.47 -10.57
C ARG A 80 7.08 37.10 -11.08
N PRO A 81 7.91 36.35 -11.82
CA PRO A 81 7.50 35.07 -12.38
C PRO A 81 7.06 34.08 -11.30
N ASP A 82 6.07 33.25 -11.63
CA ASP A 82 5.72 32.05 -10.86
C ASP A 82 6.83 30.99 -11.03
N TRP A 83 7.44 30.93 -12.21
CA TRP A 83 8.54 30.02 -12.55
C TRP A 83 9.67 30.74 -13.30
N VAL A 84 10.91 30.49 -12.88
CA VAL A 84 12.13 30.92 -13.58
C VAL A 84 12.78 29.69 -14.20
N LEU A 85 12.74 29.60 -15.52
CA LEU A 85 13.34 28.53 -16.30
C LEU A 85 14.77 28.93 -16.68
N VAL A 86 15.75 28.06 -16.45
CA VAL A 86 17.14 28.25 -16.90
C VAL A 86 17.51 27.15 -17.87
N SER A 87 17.85 27.53 -19.11
CA SER A 87 18.32 26.58 -20.13
C SER A 87 19.74 26.13 -19.85
N SER A 88 20.04 24.85 -20.11
CA SER A 88 21.41 24.31 -20.04
C SER A 88 22.40 25.00 -20.99
N GLU A 89 21.93 25.83 -21.91
CA GLU A 89 22.78 26.69 -22.77
C GLU A 89 23.62 27.71 -21.99
N ASP A 90 23.36 27.89 -20.69
CA ASP A 90 24.22 28.64 -19.79
C ASP A 90 25.47 27.85 -19.39
N VAL A 91 26.40 27.67 -20.34
CA VAL A 91 27.61 26.84 -20.21
C VAL A 91 28.50 27.23 -19.01
N SER A 92 28.48 28.50 -18.59
CA SER A 92 29.24 29.00 -17.43
C SER A 92 28.43 29.08 -16.13
N HIS A 93 27.16 28.69 -16.18
CA HIS A 93 26.20 28.63 -15.06
C HIS A 93 25.99 29.96 -14.32
N VAL A 94 26.31 31.09 -14.95
CA VAL A 94 26.19 32.44 -14.35
C VAL A 94 24.74 32.90 -14.26
N LEU A 95 23.91 32.55 -15.24
CA LEU A 95 22.47 32.83 -15.23
C LEU A 95 21.76 31.90 -14.24
N LEU A 96 22.20 30.64 -14.12
CA LEU A 96 21.70 29.71 -13.11
C LEU A 96 21.91 30.26 -11.69
N ARG A 97 23.13 30.70 -11.37
CA ARG A 97 23.43 31.35 -10.08
C ARG A 97 22.64 32.64 -9.87
N ALA A 98 22.52 33.48 -10.90
CA ALA A 98 21.78 34.74 -10.80
C ALA A 98 20.28 34.52 -10.58
N ALA A 99 19.68 33.56 -11.29
CA ALA A 99 18.28 33.16 -11.14
C ALA A 99 18.00 32.57 -9.75
N TYR A 100 18.85 31.64 -9.30
CA TYR A 100 18.73 31.05 -7.96
C TYR A 100 18.84 32.11 -6.86
N ALA A 101 19.76 33.06 -6.98
CA ALA A 101 19.91 34.15 -6.01
C ALA A 101 18.68 35.07 -5.94
N ALA A 102 17.93 35.22 -7.04
CA ALA A 102 16.74 36.08 -7.10
C ALA A 102 15.44 35.35 -6.76
N ALA A 103 15.34 34.05 -7.06
CA ALA A 103 14.12 33.26 -6.91
C ALA A 103 14.41 31.76 -6.65
N PRO A 104 14.99 31.40 -5.48
CA PRO A 104 15.45 30.03 -5.22
C PRO A 104 14.30 29.00 -5.25
N ASP A 105 13.14 29.33 -4.70
CA ASP A 105 11.99 28.41 -4.62
C ASP A 105 11.21 28.22 -5.93
N ARG A 106 11.58 28.96 -7.00
CA ARG A 106 10.85 29.01 -8.28
C ARG A 106 11.70 28.57 -9.48
N LEU A 107 12.90 28.07 -9.21
CA LEU A 107 13.85 27.70 -10.24
C LEU A 107 13.53 26.35 -10.85
N ILE A 108 13.47 26.28 -12.18
CA ILE A 108 13.37 25.04 -12.96
C ILE A 108 14.52 25.03 -13.97
N TYR A 109 15.27 23.93 -14.03
CA TYR A 109 16.38 23.78 -14.97
C TYR A 109 15.97 22.93 -16.18
N LEU A 110 16.21 23.41 -17.39
CA LEU A 110 15.91 22.71 -18.63
C LEU A 110 17.18 22.06 -19.18
N ALA A 111 17.26 20.75 -19.06
CA ALA A 111 18.42 19.93 -19.35
C ALA A 111 18.34 19.36 -20.78
N HIS A 112 19.03 20.01 -21.73
CA HIS A 112 19.03 19.63 -23.14
C HIS A 112 20.28 18.87 -23.59
N THR A 113 21.46 19.29 -23.12
CA THR A 113 22.75 18.81 -23.64
C THR A 113 23.72 18.52 -22.50
N PRO A 114 24.09 17.25 -22.25
CA PRO A 114 24.90 16.86 -21.10
C PRO A 114 26.25 17.58 -20.96
N GLN A 115 26.86 17.96 -22.08
CA GLN A 115 28.15 18.65 -22.08
C GLN A 115 28.08 20.07 -21.54
N TRP A 116 26.88 20.64 -21.42
CA TRP A 116 26.67 21.96 -20.80
C TRP A 116 26.20 21.88 -19.35
N TYR A 117 25.96 20.68 -18.82
CA TYR A 117 25.57 20.51 -17.42
C TYR A 117 26.72 20.90 -16.50
N PRO A 118 26.46 21.33 -15.26
CA PRO A 118 27.52 21.62 -14.29
C PRO A 118 28.13 20.36 -13.66
N PHE A 119 27.77 19.17 -14.12
CA PHE A 119 28.20 17.89 -13.51
C PHE A 119 28.37 16.79 -14.57
N GLY A 120 28.93 15.68 -14.12
CA GLY A 120 29.09 14.47 -14.92
C GLY A 120 30.32 14.51 -15.83
N PRO A 121 30.77 13.33 -16.29
CA PRO A 121 31.99 13.20 -17.08
C PRO A 121 31.93 13.85 -18.47
N ALA A 122 30.72 14.14 -18.99
CA ALA A 122 30.55 14.78 -20.29
C ALA A 122 30.67 16.31 -20.21
N SER A 123 30.55 16.90 -19.01
CA SER A 123 30.51 18.35 -18.82
C SER A 123 31.81 19.03 -19.25
N TRP A 124 31.68 20.11 -20.03
CA TRP A 124 32.78 21.00 -20.39
C TRP A 124 33.23 21.89 -19.23
N HIS A 125 32.31 22.26 -18.34
CA HIS A 125 32.58 23.15 -17.21
C HIS A 125 31.93 22.58 -15.94
N PRO A 126 32.52 21.55 -15.31
CA PRO A 126 32.02 21.05 -14.04
C PRO A 126 32.04 22.15 -12.98
N ASP A 127 30.91 22.37 -12.32
CA ASP A 127 30.69 23.42 -11.34
C ASP A 127 29.90 22.85 -10.16
N ARG A 128 30.58 22.69 -9.04
CA ARG A 128 30.00 22.12 -7.82
C ARG A 128 28.86 22.98 -7.28
N GLN A 129 29.02 24.31 -7.30
CA GLN A 129 28.03 25.23 -6.76
C GLN A 129 26.75 25.22 -7.61
N ALA A 130 26.90 25.23 -8.94
CA ALA A 130 25.77 25.09 -9.85
C ALA A 130 25.09 23.72 -9.70
N THR A 131 25.85 22.66 -9.44
CA THR A 131 25.28 21.32 -9.16
C THR A 131 24.44 21.31 -7.88
N ASP A 132 24.91 21.97 -6.82
CA ASP A 132 24.16 22.09 -5.56
C ASP A 132 22.86 22.89 -5.76
N ILE A 133 22.90 23.96 -6.55
CA ILE A 133 21.69 24.71 -6.95
C ILE A 133 20.67 23.80 -7.63
N LEU A 134 21.11 22.88 -8.50
CA LEU A 134 20.20 21.95 -9.17
C LEU A 134 19.56 20.92 -8.23
N ARG A 135 20.21 20.58 -7.12
CA ARG A 135 19.61 19.72 -6.08
C ARG A 135 18.50 20.43 -5.30
N GLU A 136 18.58 21.75 -5.20
CA GLU A 136 17.61 22.58 -4.52
C GLU A 136 16.54 23.15 -5.46
N ALA A 137 16.78 23.13 -6.76
CA ALA A 137 15.83 23.58 -7.76
C ALA A 137 14.48 22.87 -7.60
N ARG A 138 13.39 23.57 -7.95
CA ARG A 138 12.04 23.01 -7.82
C ARG A 138 11.87 21.77 -8.67
N SER A 139 12.47 21.76 -9.86
CA SER A 139 12.48 20.63 -10.78
C SER A 139 13.61 20.77 -11.78
N VAL A 140 14.09 19.62 -12.27
CA VAL A 140 14.94 19.52 -13.45
C VAL A 140 14.13 18.82 -14.53
N VAL A 141 14.06 19.42 -15.72
CA VAL A 141 13.32 18.88 -16.87
C VAL A 141 14.31 18.35 -17.89
N ALA A 142 14.24 17.06 -18.14
CA ALA A 142 15.03 16.36 -19.15
C ALA A 142 14.21 16.18 -20.43
N ILE A 143 14.86 16.24 -21.59
CA ILE A 143 14.20 16.05 -22.89
C ILE A 143 14.11 14.58 -23.33
N ALA A 144 14.70 13.67 -22.56
CA ALA A 144 14.79 12.24 -22.85
C ALA A 144 15.04 11.42 -21.58
N HIS A 145 14.59 10.17 -21.54
CA HIS A 145 14.80 9.26 -20.41
C HIS A 145 16.29 9.01 -20.14
N THR A 146 17.07 8.77 -21.19
CA THR A 146 18.53 8.62 -21.11
C THR A 146 19.22 9.82 -20.44
N THR A 147 18.78 11.05 -20.74
CA THR A 147 19.30 12.24 -20.07
C THR A 147 18.81 12.36 -18.63
N ALA A 148 17.59 11.94 -18.31
CA ALA A 148 17.11 11.90 -16.93
C ALA A 148 17.92 10.91 -16.08
N ASP A 149 18.21 9.73 -16.62
CA ASP A 149 19.04 8.72 -15.97
C ASP A 149 20.47 9.24 -15.74
N TYR A 150 21.04 9.93 -16.73
CA TYR A 150 22.35 10.58 -16.60
C TYR A 150 22.37 11.61 -15.46
N ILE A 151 21.31 12.43 -15.34
CA ILE A 151 21.18 13.44 -14.27
C ILE A 151 21.04 12.75 -12.91
N ALA A 152 20.22 11.71 -12.81
CA ALA A 152 20.07 10.93 -11.57
C ALA A 152 21.39 10.31 -11.14
N GLN A 153 22.13 9.72 -12.08
CA GLN A 153 23.41 9.06 -11.81
C GLN A 153 24.50 10.04 -11.36
N HIS A 154 24.61 11.21 -11.99
CA HIS A 154 25.76 12.11 -11.79
C HIS A 154 25.49 13.32 -10.91
N ALA A 155 24.24 13.77 -10.78
CA ALA A 155 23.85 14.87 -9.89
C ALA A 155 23.15 14.38 -8.61
N GLY A 156 22.58 13.18 -8.62
CA GLY A 156 21.74 12.66 -7.53
C GLY A 156 20.35 13.31 -7.50
N VAL A 157 19.89 13.83 -8.64
CA VAL A 157 18.60 14.54 -8.78
C VAL A 157 17.70 13.78 -9.74
N SER A 158 16.45 13.56 -9.36
CA SER A 158 15.44 13.02 -10.29
C SER A 158 14.98 14.13 -11.24
N ALA A 159 15.02 13.85 -12.54
CA ALA A 159 14.55 14.76 -13.57
C ALA A 159 13.20 14.29 -14.14
N GLU A 160 12.32 15.25 -14.41
CA GLU A 160 11.05 15.04 -15.10
C GLU A 160 11.29 14.99 -16.60
N VAL A 161 10.82 13.95 -17.28
CA VAL A 161 10.98 13.83 -18.73
C VAL A 161 9.80 14.51 -19.42
N VAL A 162 10.09 15.54 -20.20
CA VAL A 162 9.11 16.20 -21.08
C VAL A 162 9.74 16.32 -22.46
N HIS A 163 9.20 15.58 -23.42
CA HIS A 163 9.66 15.64 -24.81
C HIS A 163 9.03 16.85 -25.52
N PRO A 164 9.81 17.70 -26.21
CA PRO A 164 9.27 18.85 -26.93
C PRO A 164 8.64 18.41 -28.28
N PRO A 165 7.40 18.83 -28.61
CA PRO A 165 6.72 18.44 -29.84
C PRO A 165 7.17 19.30 -31.04
N ILE A 166 8.47 19.26 -31.37
CA ILE A 166 9.10 20.15 -32.36
C ILE A 166 9.16 19.60 -33.79
N TYR A 167 8.44 18.50 -34.07
CA TYR A 167 8.58 17.72 -35.31
C TYR A 167 7.61 18.11 -36.44
N GLY A 168 6.92 19.25 -36.29
CA GLY A 168 5.88 19.70 -37.22
C GLY A 168 4.60 18.87 -37.16
N THR A 169 3.61 19.23 -37.98
CA THR A 169 2.27 18.61 -37.98
C THR A 169 2.11 17.59 -39.12
N PRO A 170 1.40 16.46 -38.91
CA PRO A 170 1.07 15.52 -39.97
C PRO A 170 0.16 16.13 -41.05
N PRO A 171 0.15 15.58 -42.29
CA PRO A 171 0.93 14.43 -42.73
C PRO A 171 2.37 14.78 -43.11
N TRP A 172 3.34 14.01 -42.61
CA TRP A 172 4.74 14.16 -43.02
C TRP A 172 4.99 13.58 -44.41
N PRO A 173 5.81 14.23 -45.26
CA PRO A 173 6.17 13.71 -46.57
C PRO A 173 6.91 12.37 -46.47
N ARG A 174 6.99 11.63 -47.59
CA ARG A 174 7.76 10.39 -47.70
C ARG A 174 8.92 10.61 -48.67
N PHE A 175 10.14 10.63 -48.15
CA PHE A 175 11.35 10.85 -48.92
C PHE A 175 12.13 9.58 -49.21
N GLY A 176 11.92 8.50 -48.43
CA GLY A 176 12.62 7.24 -48.60
C GLY A 176 12.56 6.68 -50.02
N SER A 177 13.72 6.51 -50.65
CA SER A 177 13.88 5.96 -51.99
C SER A 177 15.09 5.04 -52.04
N PHE A 178 14.88 3.78 -52.45
CA PHE A 178 15.98 2.84 -52.60
C PHE A 178 16.89 3.17 -53.79
N GLU A 179 16.40 3.80 -54.86
CA GLU A 179 17.15 3.92 -56.12
C GLU A 179 17.94 5.23 -56.26
N ARG A 180 17.65 6.24 -55.42
CA ARG A 180 18.15 7.61 -55.61
C ARG A 180 18.52 8.28 -54.29
N GLY A 181 19.42 9.25 -54.37
CA GLY A 181 19.86 10.07 -53.25
C GLY A 181 21.21 9.66 -52.69
N TYR A 182 21.69 10.43 -51.72
CA TYR A 182 22.99 10.25 -51.09
C TYR A 182 22.90 9.70 -49.66
N VAL A 183 24.02 9.14 -49.17
CA VAL A 183 24.23 8.91 -47.74
C VAL A 183 24.55 10.25 -47.09
N LEU A 184 23.64 10.73 -46.25
CA LEU A 184 23.69 12.06 -45.67
C LEU A 184 24.26 12.04 -44.25
N MET A 185 25.17 12.97 -43.94
CA MET A 185 25.56 13.32 -42.58
C MET A 185 25.30 14.80 -42.32
N ILE A 186 24.72 15.11 -41.16
CA ILE A 186 24.45 16.49 -40.73
C ILE A 186 25.50 16.92 -39.70
N ASN A 187 26.01 18.15 -39.85
CA ASN A 187 27.10 18.71 -39.06
C ASN A 187 28.35 17.79 -39.01
N PRO A 188 28.97 17.43 -40.15
CA PRO A 188 30.20 16.63 -40.14
C PRO A 188 31.30 17.36 -39.37
N CYS A 189 31.70 16.79 -38.24
CA CYS A 189 32.85 17.19 -37.43
C CYS A 189 33.28 16.03 -36.54
N VAL A 190 34.41 16.17 -35.85
CA VAL A 190 35.00 15.10 -35.02
C VAL A 190 34.00 14.55 -34.01
N VAL A 191 33.30 15.41 -33.26
CA VAL A 191 32.33 14.96 -32.25
C VAL A 191 31.09 14.28 -32.84
N LYS A 192 30.74 14.59 -34.09
CA LYS A 192 29.65 13.94 -34.79
C LYS A 192 30.08 12.69 -35.56
N GLY A 193 31.37 12.32 -35.51
CA GLY A 193 31.90 11.08 -36.11
C GLY A 193 32.30 11.22 -37.57
N ILE A 194 32.82 12.37 -37.99
CA ILE A 194 33.24 12.61 -39.38
C ILE A 194 34.25 11.57 -39.89
N SER A 195 35.10 11.01 -39.03
CA SER A 195 36.04 9.95 -39.42
C SER A 195 35.34 8.68 -39.90
N ILE A 196 34.25 8.27 -39.25
CA ILE A 196 33.42 7.15 -39.70
C ILE A 196 32.81 7.47 -41.07
N PHE A 197 32.26 8.67 -41.24
CA PHE A 197 31.65 9.11 -42.50
C PHE A 197 32.65 9.13 -43.68
N LEU A 198 33.83 9.72 -43.47
CA LEU A 198 34.88 9.78 -44.49
C LEU A 198 35.40 8.38 -44.86
N GLU A 199 35.56 7.50 -43.87
CA GLU A 199 36.03 6.13 -44.12
C GLU A 199 35.00 5.30 -44.88
N LEU A 200 33.71 5.43 -44.57
CA LEU A 200 32.65 4.82 -45.36
C LEU A 200 32.65 5.35 -46.80
N ALA A 201 32.79 6.67 -46.99
CA ALA A 201 32.85 7.25 -48.34
C ALA A 201 34.04 6.71 -49.15
N ARG A 202 35.20 6.43 -48.53
CA ARG A 202 36.34 5.77 -49.19
C ARG A 202 36.05 4.31 -49.58
N ARG A 203 35.33 3.56 -48.72
CA ARG A 203 34.98 2.16 -48.97
C ARG A 203 33.87 1.99 -50.00
N PHE A 204 33.03 3.00 -50.18
CA PHE A 204 31.93 3.03 -51.16
C PHE A 204 32.12 4.14 -52.23
N PRO A 205 33.19 4.09 -53.06
CA PRO A 205 33.54 5.18 -53.98
C PRO A 205 32.50 5.42 -55.09
N ALA A 206 31.66 4.41 -55.38
CA ALA A 206 30.59 4.50 -56.38
C ALA A 206 29.27 5.05 -55.81
N ILE A 207 29.15 5.19 -54.49
CA ILE A 207 27.95 5.69 -53.83
C ILE A 207 28.10 7.18 -53.55
N PRO A 208 27.10 8.02 -53.84
CA PRO A 208 27.13 9.44 -53.50
C PRO A 208 26.89 9.64 -51.99
N PHE A 209 27.73 10.47 -51.38
CA PHE A 209 27.63 10.92 -50.00
C PHE A 209 27.41 12.44 -49.99
N ALA A 210 26.78 12.96 -48.94
CA ALA A 210 26.67 14.40 -48.72
C ALA A 210 26.83 14.77 -47.25
N GLY A 211 27.54 15.87 -47.00
CA GLY A 211 27.75 16.43 -45.67
C GLY A 211 27.15 17.83 -45.57
N LEU A 212 26.12 18.00 -44.73
CA LEU A 212 25.54 19.32 -44.46
C LEU A 212 26.37 20.05 -43.42
N SER A 213 27.17 21.01 -43.85
CA SER A 213 28.03 21.79 -42.98
C SER A 213 27.21 22.71 -42.08
N GLY A 214 27.50 22.68 -40.78
CA GLY A 214 26.78 23.50 -39.81
C GLY A 214 27.54 23.58 -38.49
N TRP A 215 26.84 23.37 -37.38
CA TRP A 215 27.42 23.53 -36.04
C TRP A 215 28.63 22.60 -35.84
N GLY A 216 29.77 23.19 -35.50
CA GLY A 216 31.01 22.46 -35.21
C GLY A 216 31.79 21.97 -36.42
N THR A 217 31.30 22.15 -37.66
CA THR A 217 32.05 21.81 -38.88
C THR A 217 33.14 22.85 -39.13
N THR A 218 34.40 22.44 -39.02
CA THR A 218 35.57 23.30 -39.26
C THR A 218 35.93 23.38 -40.75
N SER A 219 36.78 24.33 -41.10
CA SER A 219 37.40 24.46 -42.43
C SER A 219 38.21 23.22 -42.80
N ALA A 220 38.86 22.59 -41.81
CA ALA A 220 39.58 21.33 -41.99
C ALA A 220 38.62 20.17 -42.32
N ASP A 221 37.46 20.09 -41.66
CA ASP A 221 36.42 19.10 -41.94
C ASP A 221 35.88 19.27 -43.37
N ARG A 222 35.63 20.51 -43.80
CA ARG A 222 35.21 20.82 -45.18
C ARG A 222 36.27 20.41 -46.20
N GLN A 223 37.55 20.69 -45.92
CA GLN A 223 38.65 20.27 -46.79
C GLN A 223 38.76 18.74 -46.89
N ALA A 224 38.61 18.03 -45.77
CA ALA A 224 38.64 16.57 -45.74
C ALA A 224 37.50 15.94 -46.55
N MET A 225 36.30 16.51 -46.49
CA MET A 225 35.17 16.09 -47.33
C MET A 225 35.41 16.38 -48.81
N ASN A 226 35.88 17.59 -49.14
CA ASN A 226 36.16 17.99 -50.54
C ASN A 226 37.29 17.17 -51.20
N ALA A 227 38.14 16.51 -50.41
CA ALA A 227 39.20 15.65 -50.91
C ALA A 227 38.67 14.33 -51.51
N LEU A 228 37.42 13.94 -51.24
CA LEU A 228 36.80 12.72 -51.75
C LEU A 228 35.78 13.05 -52.85
N PRO A 229 35.94 12.48 -54.08
CA PRO A 229 35.14 12.89 -55.24
C PRO A 229 33.67 12.49 -55.17
N ASN A 230 33.30 11.56 -54.28
CA ASN A 230 31.94 11.09 -54.07
C ASN A 230 31.22 11.79 -52.90
N ILE A 231 31.84 12.79 -52.25
CA ILE A 231 31.19 13.59 -51.20
C ILE A 231 30.79 14.96 -51.75
N ARG A 232 29.51 15.30 -51.62
CA ARG A 232 28.99 16.66 -51.85
C ARG A 232 28.92 17.42 -50.52
N VAL A 233 29.70 18.49 -50.39
CA VAL A 233 29.59 19.40 -49.24
C VAL A 233 28.42 20.35 -49.48
N LEU A 234 27.45 20.35 -48.57
CA LEU A 234 26.25 21.20 -48.60
C LEU A 234 26.39 22.31 -47.55
N ASP A 235 25.85 23.49 -47.86
CA ASP A 235 25.75 24.61 -46.91
C ASP A 235 24.43 24.57 -46.14
N SER A 236 24.38 25.26 -44.99
CA SER A 236 23.21 25.30 -44.12
C SER A 236 21.95 25.76 -44.87
N VAL A 237 20.84 25.06 -44.65
CA VAL A 237 19.54 25.35 -45.26
C VAL A 237 18.55 25.88 -44.22
N PRO A 238 17.58 26.72 -44.63
CA PRO A 238 16.52 27.19 -43.74
C PRO A 238 15.50 26.10 -43.41
N ARG A 239 15.30 25.11 -44.29
CA ARG A 239 14.38 23.98 -44.08
C ARG A 239 15.12 22.66 -44.28
N ILE A 240 15.08 21.82 -43.26
CA ILE A 240 15.81 20.54 -43.30
C ILE A 240 15.27 19.57 -44.35
N ASP A 241 13.98 19.68 -44.68
CA ASP A 241 13.32 18.87 -45.71
C ASP A 241 13.94 19.06 -47.11
N ASP A 242 14.51 20.24 -47.39
CA ASP A 242 15.19 20.50 -48.66
C ASP A 242 16.43 19.59 -48.83
N VAL A 243 17.05 19.16 -47.73
CA VAL A 243 18.20 18.23 -47.73
C VAL A 243 17.74 16.78 -47.55
N LEU A 244 16.77 16.52 -46.65
CA LEU A 244 16.27 15.17 -46.41
C LEU A 244 15.57 14.58 -47.65
N SER A 245 14.93 15.41 -48.48
CA SER A 245 14.25 14.94 -49.71
C SER A 245 15.20 14.39 -50.78
N GLU A 246 16.48 14.75 -50.73
CA GLU A 246 17.53 14.26 -51.63
C GLU A 246 18.36 13.11 -51.00
N ALA A 247 18.09 12.75 -49.75
CA ALA A 247 18.81 11.69 -49.05
C ALA A 247 18.24 10.30 -49.35
N ARG A 248 19.14 9.32 -49.44
CA ARG A 248 18.79 7.89 -49.48
C ARG A 248 18.78 7.29 -48.08
N LEU A 249 19.76 7.68 -47.27
CA LEU A 249 20.04 7.17 -45.93
C LEU A 249 20.56 8.33 -45.07
N LEU A 250 20.15 8.41 -43.81
CA LEU A 250 20.79 9.29 -42.84
C LEU A 250 21.81 8.51 -42.01
N LEU A 251 23.05 8.99 -41.97
CA LEU A 251 24.11 8.48 -41.12
C LEU A 251 24.30 9.42 -39.92
N MET A 252 24.22 8.87 -38.72
CA MET A 252 24.43 9.58 -37.45
C MET A 252 25.48 8.89 -36.57
N PRO A 253 26.77 8.97 -36.95
CA PRO A 253 27.85 8.28 -36.27
C PRO A 253 28.36 9.04 -35.04
N SER A 254 27.46 9.69 -34.31
CA SER A 254 27.79 10.63 -33.24
C SER A 254 28.65 9.98 -32.15
N LEU A 255 29.82 10.54 -31.90
CA LEU A 255 30.68 10.20 -30.75
C LEU A 255 30.37 11.10 -29.54
N TRP A 256 29.56 12.12 -29.77
CA TRP A 256 28.99 13.02 -28.80
C TRP A 256 27.82 12.35 -28.08
N TYR A 257 27.77 12.49 -26.76
CA TYR A 257 26.61 12.05 -25.97
C TYR A 257 25.40 12.95 -26.34
N GLU A 258 24.51 12.44 -27.18
CA GLU A 258 23.35 13.17 -27.68
C GLU A 258 22.26 13.28 -26.60
N GLY A 259 21.53 14.40 -26.58
CA GLY A 259 20.39 14.57 -25.68
C GLY A 259 19.21 13.67 -26.06
N PHE A 260 18.82 13.67 -27.34
CA PHE A 260 17.78 12.77 -27.87
C PHE A 260 18.07 12.36 -29.32
N GLY A 261 18.25 13.32 -30.22
CA GLY A 261 18.47 13.03 -31.65
C GLY A 261 17.34 13.55 -32.54
N LEU A 262 17.13 14.88 -32.50
CA LEU A 262 16.09 15.57 -33.27
C LEU A 262 16.07 15.16 -34.75
N ILE A 263 17.23 15.19 -35.41
CA ILE A 263 17.33 14.90 -36.84
C ILE A 263 17.09 13.43 -37.18
N ALA A 264 17.40 12.49 -36.28
CA ALA A 264 17.05 11.07 -36.44
C ALA A 264 15.53 10.94 -36.55
N MET A 265 14.81 11.55 -35.61
CA MET A 265 13.36 11.52 -35.56
C MET A 265 12.74 12.22 -36.78
N GLU A 266 13.27 13.38 -37.19
CA GLU A 266 12.82 14.08 -38.41
C GLU A 266 12.96 13.20 -39.65
N ALA A 267 14.10 12.53 -39.84
CA ALA A 267 14.35 11.63 -40.96
C ALA A 267 13.47 10.37 -40.92
N MET A 268 13.32 9.75 -39.75
CA MET A 268 12.45 8.59 -39.55
C MET A 268 10.99 8.92 -39.88
N LEU A 269 10.48 10.08 -39.43
CA LEU A 269 9.14 10.57 -39.79
C LEU A 269 8.95 10.66 -41.29
N ARG A 270 10.00 10.98 -42.06
CA ARG A 270 9.99 11.09 -43.52
C ARG A 270 10.25 9.76 -44.24
N GLY A 271 10.38 8.67 -43.48
CA GLY A 271 10.62 7.33 -44.02
C GLY A 271 12.05 7.11 -44.51
N LEU A 272 13.02 7.90 -44.07
CA LEU A 272 14.43 7.64 -44.35
C LEU A 272 14.97 6.64 -43.32
N PRO A 273 15.60 5.54 -43.74
CA PRO A 273 16.36 4.70 -42.82
C PRO A 273 17.52 5.50 -42.20
N VAL A 274 17.68 5.34 -40.89
CA VAL A 274 18.72 6.01 -40.11
C VAL A 274 19.67 4.96 -39.53
N VAL A 275 20.96 5.09 -39.81
CA VAL A 275 22.03 4.32 -39.15
C VAL A 275 22.68 5.22 -38.12
N ALA A 276 22.55 4.88 -36.85
CA ALA A 276 22.92 5.77 -35.74
C ALA A 276 23.83 5.06 -34.73
N SER A 277 24.57 5.84 -33.94
CA SER A 277 25.33 5.30 -32.82
C SER A 277 24.43 5.04 -31.61
N ASP A 278 24.91 4.26 -30.64
CA ASP A 278 24.27 4.06 -29.33
C ASP A 278 24.54 5.19 -28.33
N SER A 279 25.02 6.35 -28.81
CA SER A 279 25.48 7.42 -27.93
C SER A 279 24.32 8.26 -27.36
N GLY A 280 24.10 8.16 -26.05
CA GLY A 280 23.10 8.92 -25.33
C GLY A 280 21.68 8.68 -25.85
N GLY A 281 20.93 9.75 -26.05
CA GLY A 281 19.53 9.69 -26.46
C GLY A 281 19.26 9.12 -27.85
N LEU A 282 20.28 8.93 -28.70
CA LEU A 282 20.07 8.32 -30.03
C LEU A 282 19.53 6.90 -29.94
N ALA A 283 19.97 6.13 -28.94
CA ALA A 283 19.45 4.80 -28.68
C ALA A 283 17.95 4.84 -28.35
N GLU A 284 17.53 5.84 -27.57
CA GLU A 284 16.14 6.08 -27.21
C GLU A 284 15.31 6.50 -28.43
N ALA A 285 15.79 7.45 -29.23
CA ALA A 285 15.11 7.90 -30.46
C ALA A 285 14.93 6.78 -31.50
N LYS A 286 15.84 5.80 -31.52
CA LYS A 286 15.82 4.62 -32.40
C LYS A 286 15.11 3.41 -31.80
N THR A 287 14.45 3.53 -30.65
CA THR A 287 13.73 2.41 -30.02
C THR A 287 12.71 1.79 -30.98
N GLY A 288 12.78 0.46 -31.14
CA GLY A 288 11.90 -0.27 -32.06
C GLY A 288 12.34 -0.22 -33.53
N THR A 289 13.56 0.24 -33.83
CA THR A 289 14.15 0.28 -35.18
C THR A 289 15.50 -0.45 -35.23
N GLY A 290 16.03 -0.73 -36.43
CA GLY A 290 17.32 -1.40 -36.60
C GLY A 290 18.52 -0.44 -36.63
N TYR A 291 19.72 -1.00 -36.81
CA TYR A 291 20.94 -0.26 -37.17
C TYR A 291 21.41 0.81 -36.15
N VAL A 292 21.36 0.45 -34.86
CA VAL A 292 22.02 1.18 -33.77
C VAL A 292 23.37 0.53 -33.47
N ILE A 293 24.46 1.27 -33.63
CA ILE A 293 25.82 0.73 -33.61
C ILE A 293 26.61 1.28 -32.43
N ARG A 294 27.30 0.41 -31.72
CA ARG A 294 28.13 0.80 -30.58
C ARG A 294 29.31 1.66 -31.00
N VAL A 295 29.57 2.75 -30.28
CA VAL A 295 30.74 3.61 -30.48
C VAL A 295 31.57 3.79 -29.21
N ARG A 296 32.82 4.23 -29.37
CA ARG A 296 33.63 4.77 -28.28
C ARG A 296 33.41 6.28 -28.21
N PRO A 297 32.71 6.82 -27.20
CA PRO A 297 32.43 8.26 -27.14
C PRO A 297 33.69 9.07 -26.86
N ILE A 298 33.65 10.36 -27.17
CA ILE A 298 34.71 11.30 -26.81
C ILE A 298 34.58 11.65 -25.33
N ASP A 299 35.63 11.38 -24.56
CA ASP A 299 35.72 11.63 -23.11
C ASP A 299 36.81 12.65 -22.73
N LYS A 300 37.59 13.12 -23.72
CA LYS A 300 38.73 14.03 -23.52
C LYS A 300 38.75 15.15 -24.55
N PHE A 301 39.11 16.34 -24.08
CA PHE A 301 39.31 17.54 -24.91
C PHE A 301 40.70 18.13 -24.63
N GLN A 302 41.34 18.68 -25.66
CA GLN A 302 42.59 19.41 -25.55
C GLN A 302 42.34 20.83 -25.02
N ALA A 303 43.39 21.46 -24.49
CA ALA A 303 43.32 22.86 -24.06
C ALA A 303 43.17 23.79 -25.28
N GLY A 304 42.17 24.67 -25.23
CA GLY A 304 41.88 25.65 -26.28
C GLY A 304 40.66 25.29 -27.13
N PHE A 305 40.20 26.29 -27.90
CA PHE A 305 39.02 26.18 -28.76
C PHE A 305 39.43 26.10 -30.23
N ASP A 306 38.60 25.47 -31.06
CA ASP A 306 38.68 25.57 -32.51
C ASP A 306 38.02 26.86 -33.04
N GLU A 307 38.05 27.06 -34.35
CA GLU A 307 37.45 28.21 -35.02
C GLU A 307 35.92 28.29 -34.89
N THR A 308 35.28 27.20 -34.46
CA THR A 308 33.84 27.14 -34.16
C THR A 308 33.54 27.41 -32.69
N HIS A 309 34.56 27.76 -31.90
CA HIS A 309 34.51 27.98 -30.46
C HIS A 309 34.13 26.72 -29.66
N MET A 310 34.41 25.53 -30.19
CA MET A 310 34.28 24.28 -29.45
C MET A 310 35.62 23.84 -28.84
N PRO A 311 35.63 23.22 -27.66
CA PRO A 311 36.81 22.54 -27.15
C PRO A 311 37.27 21.48 -28.15
N ARG A 312 38.57 21.40 -28.41
CA ARG A 312 39.12 20.47 -29.41
C ARG A 312 39.05 19.04 -28.89
N PRO A 313 38.25 18.13 -29.48
CA PRO A 313 38.14 16.76 -28.99
C PRO A 313 39.42 15.97 -29.25
N VAL A 314 39.75 15.04 -28.34
CA VAL A 314 40.73 14.00 -28.61
C VAL A 314 39.99 12.85 -29.30
N GLU A 315 40.27 12.67 -30.59
CA GLU A 315 39.62 11.63 -31.38
C GLU A 315 40.04 10.23 -30.92
N VAL A 316 39.06 9.34 -30.83
CA VAL A 316 39.26 7.93 -30.50
C VAL A 316 38.95 7.12 -31.75
N GLU A 317 39.85 6.22 -32.11
CA GLU A 317 39.65 5.30 -33.24
C GLU A 317 38.31 4.54 -33.09
N GLN A 318 37.63 4.23 -34.19
CA GLN A 318 36.34 3.54 -34.16
C GLN A 318 36.41 2.26 -34.97
N ASP A 319 35.62 1.26 -34.58
CA ASP A 319 35.43 0.08 -35.43
C ASP A 319 34.45 0.41 -36.55
N ILE A 320 34.93 0.36 -37.78
CA ILE A 320 34.17 0.75 -38.98
C ILE A 320 33.37 -0.43 -39.55
N ALA A 321 33.74 -1.68 -39.25
CA ALA A 321 33.14 -2.85 -39.87
C ALA A 321 31.61 -2.96 -39.66
N PRO A 322 31.05 -2.69 -38.46
CA PRO A 322 29.60 -2.70 -38.27
C PRO A 322 28.87 -1.63 -39.09
N TRP A 323 29.49 -0.45 -39.24
CA TRP A 323 28.94 0.65 -40.04
C TRP A 323 28.93 0.31 -41.53
N GLU A 324 30.02 -0.26 -42.02
CA GLU A 324 30.14 -0.73 -43.40
C GLU A 324 29.09 -1.81 -43.70
N GLN A 325 28.91 -2.79 -42.81
CA GLN A 325 27.89 -3.83 -42.96
C GLN A 325 26.48 -3.26 -43.01
N ALA A 326 26.16 -2.32 -42.11
CA ALA A 326 24.85 -1.67 -42.05
C ALA A 326 24.54 -0.89 -43.33
N VAL A 327 25.49 -0.04 -43.77
CA VAL A 327 25.35 0.76 -44.99
C VAL A 327 25.27 -0.15 -46.22
N ASN A 328 26.15 -1.15 -46.34
CA ASN A 328 26.12 -2.09 -47.45
C ASN A 328 24.77 -2.82 -47.52
N HIS A 329 24.27 -3.32 -46.38
CA HIS A 329 23.00 -4.03 -46.34
C HIS A 329 21.84 -3.14 -46.83
N LEU A 330 21.72 -1.91 -46.30
CA LEU A 330 20.64 -1.00 -46.69
C LEU A 330 20.77 -0.46 -48.12
N LEU A 331 21.97 -0.40 -48.69
CA LEU A 331 22.19 0.07 -50.05
C LEU A 331 22.09 -1.03 -51.12
N THR A 332 22.20 -2.31 -50.74
CA THR A 332 22.18 -3.44 -51.69
C THR A 332 20.94 -4.32 -51.58
N ASN A 333 20.21 -4.29 -50.46
CA ASN A 333 19.00 -5.07 -50.24
C ASN A 333 17.75 -4.17 -50.17
N GLN A 334 16.96 -4.16 -51.24
CA GLN A 334 15.76 -3.35 -51.35
C GLN A 334 14.71 -3.70 -50.30
N SER A 335 14.52 -5.00 -50.00
CA SER A 335 13.55 -5.43 -48.99
C SER A 335 13.95 -4.92 -47.60
N ALA A 336 15.22 -5.08 -47.22
CA ALA A 336 15.72 -4.58 -45.93
C ALA A 336 15.59 -3.06 -45.81
N TYR A 337 15.87 -2.32 -46.89
CA TYR A 337 15.67 -0.87 -46.93
C TYR A 337 14.21 -0.47 -46.70
N LEU A 338 13.28 -1.10 -47.43
CA LEU A 338 11.86 -0.78 -47.35
C LEU A 338 11.28 -1.16 -45.97
N GLU A 339 11.69 -2.31 -45.43
CA GLU A 339 11.31 -2.74 -44.08
C GLU A 339 11.79 -1.75 -43.02
N GLU A 340 13.05 -1.32 -43.09
CA GLU A 340 13.59 -0.35 -42.12
C GLU A 340 12.97 1.04 -42.31
N SER A 341 12.66 1.46 -43.54
CA SER A 341 11.96 2.70 -43.84
C SER A 341 10.55 2.73 -43.21
N VAL A 342 9.79 1.64 -43.38
CA VAL A 342 8.46 1.48 -42.76
C VAL A 342 8.58 1.45 -41.24
N ARG A 343 9.47 0.61 -40.71
CA ARG A 343 9.69 0.48 -39.26
C ARG A 343 10.09 1.80 -38.61
N SER A 344 11.02 2.52 -39.23
CA SER A 344 11.47 3.85 -38.80
C SER A 344 10.30 4.84 -38.73
N ARG A 345 9.50 4.89 -39.81
CA ARG A 345 8.36 5.80 -39.88
C ARG A 345 7.27 5.46 -38.85
N GLU A 346 6.94 4.19 -38.69
CA GLU A 346 5.93 3.78 -37.72
C GLU A 346 6.39 4.04 -36.28
N ALA A 347 7.65 3.75 -35.95
CA ALA A 347 8.22 4.05 -34.64
C ALA A 347 8.17 5.56 -34.34
N ALA A 348 8.59 6.38 -35.29
CA ALA A 348 8.56 7.83 -35.16
C ALA A 348 7.14 8.39 -35.03
N ILE A 349 6.18 7.92 -35.84
CA ILE A 349 4.78 8.35 -35.75
C ILE A 349 4.19 7.96 -34.40
N ARG A 350 4.44 6.74 -33.91
CA ARG A 350 3.95 6.30 -32.59
C ARG A 350 4.47 7.20 -31.48
N PHE A 351 5.76 7.52 -31.50
CA PHE A 351 6.38 8.41 -30.52
C PHE A 351 5.79 9.83 -30.60
N VAL A 352 5.84 10.45 -31.78
CA VAL A 352 5.42 11.85 -31.98
C VAL A 352 3.93 12.07 -31.74
N SER A 353 3.08 11.08 -32.05
CA SER A 353 1.63 11.17 -31.81
C SER A 353 1.27 11.22 -30.32
N GLY A 354 2.18 10.81 -29.44
CA GLY A 354 2.01 10.89 -27.99
C GLY A 354 2.53 12.19 -27.36
N LEU A 355 3.13 13.10 -28.15
CA LEU A 355 3.73 14.32 -27.62
C LEU A 355 2.73 15.47 -27.58
N HIS A 356 2.60 16.11 -26.41
CA HIS A 356 1.74 17.28 -26.24
C HIS A 356 2.49 18.43 -25.58
N ALA A 357 2.41 19.64 -26.15
CA ALA A 357 3.06 20.82 -25.55
C ALA A 357 2.45 21.15 -24.17
N GLY A 358 1.19 20.80 -23.95
CA GLY A 358 0.50 20.92 -22.67
C GLY A 358 1.04 20.01 -21.56
N ASP A 359 1.89 19.04 -21.86
CA ASP A 359 2.57 18.24 -20.82
C ASP A 359 3.47 19.12 -19.96
N PHE A 360 4.12 20.12 -20.58
CA PHE A 360 4.94 21.09 -19.86
C PHE A 360 4.09 22.02 -18.99
N GLU A 361 2.93 22.48 -19.49
CA GLU A 361 1.97 23.28 -18.70
C GLU A 361 1.45 22.48 -17.49
N THR A 362 1.11 21.21 -17.70
CA THR A 362 0.65 20.28 -16.66
C THR A 362 1.72 20.08 -15.59
N LEU A 363 2.98 19.94 -16.00
CA LEU A 363 4.13 19.90 -15.10
C LEU A 363 4.23 21.17 -14.25
N LEU A 364 4.22 22.36 -14.87
CA LEU A 364 4.32 23.63 -14.15
C LEU A 364 3.16 23.81 -13.16
N ALA A 365 1.94 23.44 -13.56
CA ALA A 365 0.77 23.47 -12.68
C ALA A 365 0.93 22.51 -11.49
N ARG A 366 1.44 21.29 -11.72
CA ARG A 366 1.74 20.31 -10.66
C ARG A 366 2.82 20.82 -9.71
N LEU A 367 3.89 21.40 -10.23
CA LEU A 367 4.97 21.98 -9.41
C LEU A 367 4.47 23.14 -8.53
N GLY A 368 3.41 23.84 -8.93
CA GLY A 368 2.79 24.91 -8.16
C GLY A 368 1.93 24.43 -7.00
N ARG A 369 1.62 23.13 -6.94
CA ARG A 369 0.79 22.55 -5.87
C ARG A 369 1.56 22.48 -4.56
N ARG A 370 0.86 22.79 -3.46
CA ARG A 370 1.39 22.68 -2.10
C ARG A 370 1.72 21.21 -1.80
N LYS A 371 2.97 20.93 -1.42
CA LYS A 371 3.35 19.61 -0.91
C LYS A 371 2.69 19.40 0.46
N LEU A 372 1.69 18.53 0.50
CA LEU A 372 1.01 18.10 1.73
C LEU A 372 1.81 17.01 2.47
N ARG A 373 1.69 16.99 3.80
CA ARG A 373 2.02 15.85 4.65
C ARG A 373 0.77 14.98 4.83
N VAL A 374 0.79 13.78 4.27
CA VAL A 374 -0.35 12.85 4.27
C VAL A 374 -0.03 11.64 5.16
N LEU A 375 -0.86 11.40 6.16
CA LEU A 375 -0.74 10.25 7.06
C LEU A 375 -1.88 9.27 6.81
N LEU A 376 -1.58 8.03 6.44
CA LEU A 376 -2.56 6.94 6.42
C LEU A 376 -2.58 6.21 7.77
N ALA A 377 -3.77 6.12 8.36
CA ALA A 377 -4.04 5.26 9.49
C ALA A 377 -4.60 3.92 8.99
N HIS A 378 -3.75 2.90 8.94
CA HIS A 378 -4.03 1.60 8.34
C HIS A 378 -4.11 0.52 9.43
N ASN A 379 -5.25 -0.13 9.61
CA ASN A 379 -5.49 -1.15 10.64
C ASN A 379 -5.31 -2.59 10.13
N SER A 380 -4.51 -2.75 9.08
CA SER A 380 -4.06 -4.02 8.50
C SER A 380 -2.59 -3.93 8.07
N HIS A 381 -2.06 -5.02 7.49
CA HIS A 381 -0.73 -5.00 6.90
C HIS A 381 -0.69 -4.07 5.68
N TYR A 382 0.34 -3.22 5.61
CA TYR A 382 0.56 -2.35 4.45
C TYR A 382 1.30 -3.06 3.32
N PHE A 383 2.35 -3.82 3.64
CA PHE A 383 3.16 -4.55 2.67
C PHE A 383 3.79 -5.80 3.31
N PRO A 384 3.69 -7.00 2.68
CA PRO A 384 2.86 -7.32 1.51
C PRO A 384 1.36 -7.09 1.77
N SER A 385 0.60 -6.77 0.71
CA SER A 385 -0.83 -6.43 0.78
C SER A 385 -1.67 -7.52 0.12
N HIS A 386 -2.42 -8.29 0.92
CA HIS A 386 -3.19 -9.44 0.42
C HIS A 386 -4.65 -9.11 0.06
N GLY A 387 -5.23 -8.05 0.65
CA GLY A 387 -6.60 -7.60 0.38
C GLY A 387 -6.68 -6.55 -0.73
N GLY A 388 -7.73 -6.59 -1.56
CA GLY A 388 -7.94 -5.60 -2.62
C GLY A 388 -8.08 -4.16 -2.09
N GLY A 389 -8.67 -3.98 -0.91
CA GLY A 389 -8.75 -2.69 -0.22
C GLY A 389 -7.40 -2.21 0.26
N ASP A 390 -6.62 -3.07 0.91
CA ASP A 390 -5.28 -2.77 1.42
C ASP A 390 -4.32 -2.41 0.28
N LYS A 391 -4.34 -3.22 -0.79
CA LYS A 391 -3.58 -2.98 -2.03
C LYS A 391 -3.95 -1.63 -2.65
N SER A 392 -5.23 -1.27 -2.64
CA SER A 392 -5.68 0.03 -3.17
C SER A 392 -5.27 1.21 -2.29
N ASN A 393 -5.24 1.06 -0.96
CA ASN A 393 -4.70 2.09 -0.06
C ASN A 393 -3.20 2.27 -0.28
N ARG A 394 -2.45 1.17 -0.40
CA ARG A 394 -1.02 1.19 -0.74
C ARG A 394 -0.75 1.93 -2.04
N LEU A 395 -1.41 1.55 -3.13
CA LEU A 395 -1.21 2.20 -4.43
C LEU A 395 -1.58 3.68 -4.42
N LEU A 396 -2.62 4.06 -3.67
CA LEU A 396 -3.00 5.47 -3.50
C LEU A 396 -1.91 6.28 -2.79
N MET A 397 -1.30 5.72 -1.75
CA MET A 397 -0.22 6.36 -0.99
C MET A 397 1.08 6.47 -1.78
N GLU A 398 1.46 5.40 -2.48
CA GLU A 398 2.61 5.41 -3.39
C GLU A 398 2.42 6.42 -4.53
N ALA A 399 1.21 6.53 -5.08
CA ALA A 399 0.92 7.51 -6.12
C ALA A 399 0.97 8.96 -5.60
N LEU A 400 0.51 9.24 -4.38
CA LEU A 400 0.65 10.57 -3.77
C LEU A 400 2.12 10.92 -3.48
N ALA A 401 2.92 9.96 -2.99
CA ALA A 401 4.34 10.15 -2.77
C ALA A 401 5.10 10.40 -4.08
N ALA A 402 4.73 9.69 -5.16
CA ALA A 402 5.28 9.93 -6.50
C ALA A 402 4.97 11.33 -7.04
N ARG A 403 3.93 12.02 -6.54
CA ARG A 403 3.64 13.43 -6.85
C ARG A 403 4.38 14.42 -5.95
N GLY A 404 5.28 13.93 -5.10
CA GLY A 404 6.14 14.74 -4.25
C GLY A 404 5.51 15.15 -2.91
N HIS A 405 4.39 14.55 -2.52
CA HIS A 405 3.86 14.69 -1.16
C HIS A 405 4.72 13.91 -0.16
N ASN A 406 4.78 14.41 1.08
CA ASN A 406 5.41 13.65 2.16
C ASN A 406 4.36 12.69 2.73
N VAL A 407 4.55 11.38 2.54
CA VAL A 407 3.55 10.37 2.87
C VAL A 407 4.11 9.42 3.93
N ARG A 408 3.38 9.31 5.05
CA ARG A 408 3.65 8.35 6.11
C ARG A 408 2.48 7.40 6.29
N VAL A 409 2.76 6.14 6.59
CA VAL A 409 1.75 5.12 6.90
C VAL A 409 2.03 4.56 8.29
N VAL A 410 0.99 4.45 9.11
CA VAL A 410 1.03 3.67 10.35
C VAL A 410 0.13 2.46 10.16
N SER A 411 0.75 1.28 10.16
CA SER A 411 0.12 -0.03 9.99
C SER A 411 0.36 -0.96 11.18
N ARG A 412 -0.26 -2.14 11.18
CA ARG A 412 0.02 -3.20 12.15
C ARG A 412 0.13 -4.56 11.47
N VAL A 413 0.77 -5.50 12.17
CA VAL A 413 0.67 -6.92 11.84
C VAL A 413 -0.67 -7.52 12.29
N GLU A 414 -1.05 -8.69 11.77
CA GLU A 414 -2.26 -9.40 12.19
C GLU A 414 -2.25 -9.79 13.67
N SER A 415 -1.11 -10.30 14.14
CA SER A 415 -0.89 -10.76 15.50
C SER A 415 0.41 -10.16 16.03
N PHE A 416 0.34 -9.46 17.16
CA PHE A 416 1.53 -8.81 17.75
C PHE A 416 2.43 -9.85 18.41
N GLY A 417 3.74 -9.83 18.11
CA GLY A 417 4.71 -10.71 18.73
C GLY A 417 6.00 -10.87 17.94
N GLU A 418 6.98 -11.57 18.55
CA GLU A 418 8.28 -11.85 17.92
C GLU A 418 8.14 -12.62 16.61
N ALA A 419 7.25 -13.62 16.53
CA ALA A 419 7.08 -14.44 15.33
C ALA A 419 6.64 -13.62 14.10
N ASP A 420 5.53 -12.88 14.20
CA ASP A 420 5.00 -12.09 13.09
C ASP A 420 5.88 -10.86 12.76
N GLY A 421 6.52 -10.27 13.78
CA GLY A 421 7.47 -9.19 13.58
C GLY A 421 8.73 -9.63 12.83
N ASN A 422 9.28 -10.79 13.17
CA ASN A 422 10.45 -11.35 12.48
C ASN A 422 10.08 -11.82 11.06
N LYS A 423 8.90 -12.46 10.89
CA LYS A 423 8.37 -12.84 9.58
C LYS A 423 8.22 -11.62 8.66
N LEU A 424 7.67 -10.51 9.15
CA LEU A 424 7.56 -9.28 8.37
C LEU A 424 8.94 -8.79 7.89
N ILE A 425 9.95 -8.78 8.76
CA ILE A 425 11.30 -8.35 8.40
C ILE A 425 11.90 -9.27 7.32
N GLU A 426 11.68 -10.57 7.43
CA GLU A 426 12.12 -11.56 6.44
C GLU A 426 11.40 -11.38 5.09
N ASP A 427 10.07 -11.26 5.09
CA ASP A 427 9.25 -11.03 3.90
C ASP A 427 9.66 -9.74 3.15
N LEU A 428 10.00 -8.68 3.90
CA LEU A 428 10.49 -7.42 3.36
C LEU A 428 11.88 -7.58 2.74
N LYS A 429 12.79 -8.31 3.40
CA LYS A 429 14.14 -8.58 2.92
C LYS A 429 14.13 -9.37 1.62
N GLU A 430 13.30 -10.40 1.51
CA GLU A 430 13.14 -11.20 0.28
C GLU A 430 12.66 -10.34 -0.90
N ARG A 431 11.92 -9.27 -0.62
CA ARG A 431 11.40 -8.31 -1.61
C ARG A 431 12.34 -7.12 -1.84
N GLY A 432 13.57 -7.17 -1.33
CA GLY A 432 14.58 -6.12 -1.48
C GLY A 432 14.29 -4.84 -0.70
N VAL A 433 13.41 -4.90 0.32
CA VAL A 433 13.06 -3.75 1.17
C VAL A 433 13.86 -3.81 2.47
N ILE A 434 14.60 -2.74 2.76
CA ILE A 434 15.38 -2.61 3.99
C ILE A 434 14.45 -2.13 5.11
N ALA A 435 14.35 -2.93 6.17
CA ALA A 435 13.51 -2.64 7.33
C ALA A 435 14.35 -2.55 8.62
N VAL A 436 14.00 -1.61 9.49
CA VAL A 436 14.67 -1.37 10.77
C VAL A 436 13.67 -1.46 11.91
N ARG A 437 13.93 -2.33 12.89
CA ARG A 437 13.17 -2.37 14.15
C ARG A 437 13.69 -1.28 15.09
N ASN A 438 12.79 -0.44 15.62
CA ASN A 438 13.15 0.54 16.64
C ASN A 438 12.98 -0.02 18.08
N GLU A 439 13.45 0.73 19.08
CA GLU A 439 13.35 0.38 20.51
C GLU A 439 11.91 0.18 21.00
N GLN A 440 10.94 0.79 20.31
CA GLN A 440 9.52 0.65 20.57
C GLN A 440 8.90 -0.55 19.84
N GLY A 441 9.68 -1.48 19.29
CA GLY A 441 9.12 -2.67 18.62
C GLY A 441 8.24 -2.32 17.41
N VAL A 442 8.62 -1.29 16.65
CA VAL A 442 8.00 -0.92 15.37
C VAL A 442 9.00 -1.16 14.26
N VAL A 443 8.54 -1.81 13.19
CA VAL A 443 9.32 -2.05 11.98
C VAL A 443 9.12 -0.87 11.03
N ARG A 444 10.19 -0.14 10.75
CA ARG A 444 10.21 1.01 9.84
C ARG A 444 10.88 0.65 8.53
N PHE A 445 10.29 1.04 7.41
CA PHE A 445 10.87 0.86 6.08
C PHE A 445 10.35 1.94 5.12
N GLU A 446 11.05 2.15 4.01
CA GLU A 446 10.61 3.02 2.94
C GLU A 446 10.22 2.18 1.71
N ARG A 447 9.12 2.55 1.05
CA ARG A 447 8.70 1.93 -0.21
C ARG A 447 8.15 2.99 -1.17
N LYS A 448 8.78 3.16 -2.33
CA LYS A 448 8.36 4.14 -3.36
C LYS A 448 8.13 5.54 -2.76
N ASN A 449 9.08 6.02 -1.95
CA ASN A 449 9.03 7.31 -1.25
C ASN A 449 7.92 7.42 -0.18
N VAL A 450 7.31 6.31 0.25
CA VAL A 450 6.39 6.26 1.39
C VAL A 450 7.14 5.74 2.62
N GLU A 451 7.10 6.49 3.71
CA GLU A 451 7.62 6.07 5.01
C GLU A 451 6.59 5.20 5.74
N VAL A 452 6.92 3.95 6.03
CA VAL A 452 5.97 2.98 6.62
C VAL A 452 6.43 2.57 8.01
N HIS A 453 5.53 2.71 8.98
CA HIS A 453 5.70 2.28 10.36
C HIS A 453 4.72 1.16 10.69
N THR A 454 5.19 -0.08 10.75
CA THR A 454 4.36 -1.25 11.10
C THR A 454 4.58 -1.64 12.55
N VAL A 455 3.54 -1.50 13.37
CA VAL A 455 3.51 -1.98 14.75
C VAL A 455 3.42 -3.50 14.74
N ALA A 456 4.49 -4.17 15.15
CA ALA A 456 4.65 -5.61 15.00
C ALA A 456 4.83 -6.36 16.33
N PHE A 457 5.47 -5.75 17.31
CA PHE A 457 5.81 -6.38 18.59
C PHE A 457 4.86 -5.88 19.72
N GLU A 458 5.28 -5.88 20.98
CA GLU A 458 4.45 -5.59 22.16
C GLU A 458 3.83 -4.17 22.23
N THR A 459 4.07 -3.34 21.22
CA THR A 459 3.59 -1.96 21.18
C THR A 459 2.12 -1.87 20.75
N ASN A 460 1.40 -0.99 21.42
CA ASN A 460 -0.02 -0.76 21.13
C ASN A 460 -0.16 0.25 19.98
N LEU A 461 -0.96 -0.11 18.97
CA LEU A 461 -1.20 0.69 17.78
C LEU A 461 -1.78 2.08 18.10
N ARG A 462 -2.69 2.20 19.08
CA ARG A 462 -3.38 3.48 19.37
C ARG A 462 -2.45 4.55 19.97
N PRO A 463 -1.69 4.27 21.04
CA PRO A 463 -0.68 5.22 21.55
C PRO A 463 0.36 5.57 20.49
N TYR A 464 0.82 4.58 19.71
CA TYR A 464 1.81 4.82 18.67
C TYR A 464 1.29 5.79 17.59
N PHE A 465 0.10 5.51 17.05
CA PHE A 465 -0.54 6.39 16.07
C PHE A 465 -0.77 7.81 16.63
N SER A 466 -1.17 7.93 17.89
CA SER A 466 -1.33 9.24 18.56
C SER A 466 0.00 10.00 18.68
N GLY A 467 1.11 9.29 18.89
CA GLY A 467 2.44 9.87 18.86
C GLY A 467 2.81 10.36 17.46
N GLN A 468 2.50 9.58 16.43
CA GLN A 468 2.76 9.95 15.03
C GLN A 468 1.95 11.15 14.56
N LEU A 469 0.71 11.33 15.03
CA LEU A 469 -0.06 12.57 14.77
C LEU A 469 0.66 13.83 15.28
N LYS A 470 1.49 13.72 16.32
CA LYS A 470 2.28 14.83 16.87
C LYS A 470 3.64 14.97 16.20
N GLU A 471 4.34 13.84 16.00
CA GLU A 471 5.69 13.81 15.43
C GLU A 471 5.70 14.19 13.95
N PHE A 472 4.77 13.62 13.17
CA PHE A 472 4.67 13.87 11.73
C PHE A 472 3.93 15.18 11.40
N ASP A 473 3.03 15.61 12.30
CA ASP A 473 2.18 16.80 12.16
C ASP A 473 1.48 16.87 10.78
N PRO A 474 0.63 15.88 10.43
CA PRO A 474 0.05 15.79 9.09
C PRO A 474 -0.84 16.99 8.73
N ASP A 475 -0.86 17.36 7.45
CA ASP A 475 -1.87 18.26 6.88
C ASP A 475 -3.17 17.49 6.60
N ILE A 476 -3.06 16.24 6.15
CA ILE A 476 -4.17 15.32 5.87
C ILE A 476 -3.97 14.01 6.66
N VAL A 477 -5.02 13.51 7.30
CA VAL A 477 -5.09 12.14 7.80
C VAL A 477 -6.13 11.37 6.98
N VAL A 478 -5.73 10.25 6.41
CA VAL A 478 -6.59 9.32 5.69
C VAL A 478 -6.89 8.12 6.60
N THR A 479 -8.16 7.78 6.70
CA THR A 479 -8.66 6.59 7.39
C THR A 479 -9.57 5.82 6.43
N SER A 480 -9.75 4.52 6.60
CA SER A 480 -10.67 3.77 5.75
C SER A 480 -11.48 2.72 6.51
N THR A 481 -12.34 2.02 5.78
CA THR A 481 -13.15 0.92 6.31
C THR A 481 -12.35 -0.32 6.73
N ASP A 482 -11.02 -0.33 6.54
CA ASP A 482 -10.10 -1.30 7.12
C ASP A 482 -10.00 -1.19 8.66
N ASP A 483 -10.48 -0.08 9.23
CA ASP A 483 -10.71 0.12 10.66
C ASP A 483 -12.22 0.06 11.01
N PRO A 484 -12.87 -1.11 10.99
CA PRO A 484 -14.30 -1.25 11.31
C PRO A 484 -14.60 -0.85 12.76
N GLY A 485 -13.58 -0.87 13.62
CA GLY A 485 -13.63 -0.39 14.98
C GLY A 485 -13.71 1.13 15.10
N GLN A 486 -13.33 1.89 14.05
CA GLN A 486 -13.11 3.34 14.06
C GLN A 486 -12.12 3.80 15.15
N LEU A 487 -11.20 2.92 15.55
CA LEU A 487 -10.24 3.17 16.63
C LEU A 487 -9.22 4.25 16.27
N LEU A 488 -8.75 4.24 15.03
CA LEU A 488 -7.82 5.24 14.51
C LEU A 488 -8.57 6.50 14.06
N TYR A 489 -9.78 6.32 13.52
CA TYR A 489 -10.67 7.44 13.18
C TYR A 489 -10.96 8.33 14.40
N GLU A 490 -11.33 7.74 15.55
CA GLU A 490 -11.60 8.46 16.80
C GLU A 490 -10.40 9.27 17.33
N LEU A 491 -9.17 8.87 16.99
CA LEU A 491 -7.96 9.61 17.32
C LEU A 491 -7.70 10.72 16.31
N ALA A 492 -7.85 10.40 15.01
CA ALA A 492 -7.62 11.34 13.93
C ALA A 492 -8.57 12.54 13.95
N VAL A 493 -9.85 12.32 14.25
CA VAL A 493 -10.87 13.39 14.32
C VAL A 493 -10.60 14.42 15.41
N LYS A 494 -9.83 14.05 16.44
CA LYS A 494 -9.43 14.93 17.55
C LYS A 494 -8.21 15.79 17.22
N SER A 495 -7.52 15.53 16.10
CA SER A 495 -6.46 16.42 15.63
C SER A 495 -7.03 17.83 15.50
N SER A 496 -6.31 18.87 15.91
CA SER A 496 -6.76 20.26 15.74
C SER A 496 -6.44 20.79 14.35
N ARG A 497 -5.31 20.37 13.76
CA ARG A 497 -4.79 20.86 12.48
C ARG A 497 -5.23 20.02 11.27
N ALA A 498 -4.97 18.71 11.30
CA ALA A 498 -5.04 17.87 10.10
C ALA A 498 -6.48 17.71 9.58
N ARG A 499 -6.71 17.81 8.26
CA ARG A 499 -8.01 17.47 7.66
C ARG A 499 -8.19 15.96 7.65
N LEU A 500 -9.37 15.49 8.01
CA LEU A 500 -9.70 14.06 8.07
C LEU A 500 -10.48 13.61 6.84
N VAL A 501 -9.93 12.65 6.11
CA VAL A 501 -10.57 11.98 4.98
C VAL A 501 -10.92 10.55 5.36
N TYR A 502 -12.18 10.15 5.14
CA TYR A 502 -12.66 8.79 5.36
C TYR A 502 -12.96 8.09 4.04
N LEU A 503 -12.23 7.01 3.74
CA LEU A 503 -12.43 6.21 2.53
C LEU A 503 -13.35 5.02 2.82
N ILE A 504 -14.42 4.90 2.05
CA ILE A 504 -15.34 3.75 2.12
C ILE A 504 -14.92 2.75 1.03
N ARG A 505 -14.19 1.69 1.43
CA ARG A 505 -13.72 0.62 0.54
C ARG A 505 -14.68 -0.56 0.49
N ALA A 506 -15.47 -0.78 1.54
CA ALA A 506 -16.46 -1.85 1.61
C ALA A 506 -17.66 -1.42 2.46
N THR A 507 -18.88 -1.59 1.93
CA THR A 507 -20.12 -1.22 2.64
C THR A 507 -20.33 -2.07 3.91
N ILE A 508 -19.85 -3.32 3.92
CA ILE A 508 -19.94 -4.24 5.08
C ILE A 508 -19.30 -3.70 6.37
N ALA A 509 -18.23 -2.92 6.21
CA ALA A 509 -17.44 -2.38 7.31
C ALA A 509 -17.86 -0.95 7.69
N THR A 510 -18.87 -0.40 7.02
CA THR A 510 -19.50 0.86 7.45
C THR A 510 -20.39 0.60 8.67
N PRO A 511 -20.56 1.59 9.57
CA PRO A 511 -21.43 1.44 10.74
C PRO A 511 -22.91 1.72 10.43
N PHE A 512 -23.34 1.76 9.16
CA PHE A 512 -24.71 2.13 8.77
C PHE A 512 -25.21 1.36 7.55
N GLY A 513 -26.54 1.37 7.39
CA GLY A 513 -27.23 0.81 6.24
C GLY A 513 -27.36 -0.71 6.24
N PRO A 514 -28.08 -1.25 5.25
CA PRO A 514 -28.48 -2.66 5.19
C PRO A 514 -27.30 -3.61 4.93
N ASP A 515 -26.25 -3.13 4.26
CA ASP A 515 -25.05 -3.92 3.99
C ASP A 515 -24.15 -3.99 5.24
N SER A 516 -24.40 -3.25 6.31
CA SER A 516 -23.48 -3.21 7.46
C SER A 516 -23.51 -4.49 8.28
N SER A 517 -22.34 -5.06 8.56
CA SER A 517 -22.16 -6.17 9.51
C SER A 517 -22.38 -5.78 10.98
N ALA A 518 -22.25 -4.50 11.31
CA ALA A 518 -22.19 -4.03 12.69
C ALA A 518 -22.72 -2.58 12.80
N SER A 519 -23.97 -2.37 12.36
CA SER A 519 -24.60 -1.05 12.37
C SER A 519 -24.59 -0.43 13.77
N ASN A 520 -24.20 0.85 13.84
CA ASN A 520 -24.05 1.61 15.07
C ASN A 520 -24.29 3.10 14.80
N ALA A 521 -25.38 3.63 15.36
CA ALA A 521 -25.80 5.02 15.14
C ALA A 521 -24.79 6.05 15.67
N ALA A 522 -24.12 5.78 16.80
CA ALA A 522 -23.14 6.70 17.37
C ALA A 522 -21.88 6.79 16.48
N LYS A 523 -21.38 5.65 16.02
CA LYS A 523 -20.27 5.57 15.04
C LYS A 523 -20.61 6.20 13.70
N SER A 524 -21.86 6.01 13.24
CA SER A 524 -22.37 6.66 12.03
C SER A 524 -22.40 8.17 12.17
N ALA A 525 -22.82 8.68 13.33
CA ALA A 525 -22.81 10.10 13.61
C ALA A 525 -21.40 10.70 13.64
N GLN A 526 -20.42 9.95 14.16
CA GLN A 526 -19.03 10.41 14.19
C GLN A 526 -18.46 10.67 12.79
N LEU A 527 -18.85 9.89 11.78
CA LEU A 527 -18.34 10.03 10.41
C LEU A 527 -18.68 11.38 9.77
N ARG A 528 -19.70 12.11 10.26
CA ARG A 528 -20.03 13.47 9.80
C ARG A 528 -18.95 14.51 10.11
N HIS A 529 -18.06 14.21 11.06
CA HIS A 529 -16.93 15.06 11.40
C HIS A 529 -15.72 14.87 10.47
N ALA A 530 -15.77 13.93 9.52
CA ALA A 530 -14.78 13.86 8.45
C ALA A 530 -14.93 15.08 7.53
N ASP A 531 -13.80 15.74 7.23
CA ASP A 531 -13.75 16.87 6.31
C ASP A 531 -14.14 16.42 4.88
N ALA A 532 -13.83 15.17 4.52
CA ALA A 532 -14.38 14.51 3.32
C ALA A 532 -14.67 13.02 3.57
N VAL A 533 -15.71 12.53 2.90
CA VAL A 533 -16.04 11.10 2.80
C VAL A 533 -15.97 10.70 1.34
N VAL A 534 -15.18 9.67 1.03
CA VAL A 534 -14.92 9.26 -0.36
C VAL A 534 -15.37 7.81 -0.57
N GLY A 535 -16.26 7.61 -1.53
CA GLY A 535 -16.64 6.29 -2.04
C GLY A 535 -15.72 5.85 -3.17
N VAL A 536 -15.42 4.55 -3.25
CA VAL A 536 -14.58 3.98 -4.32
C VAL A 536 -15.32 3.67 -5.63
N SER A 537 -16.63 3.86 -5.61
CA SER A 537 -17.57 3.75 -6.71
C SER A 537 -18.72 4.72 -6.47
N GLU A 538 -19.49 4.99 -7.52
CA GLU A 538 -20.70 5.80 -7.39
C GLU A 538 -21.72 5.09 -6.50
N TYR A 539 -21.88 3.77 -6.66
CA TYR A 539 -22.68 2.92 -5.78
C TYR A 539 -22.35 3.14 -4.29
N VAL A 540 -21.07 3.13 -3.93
CA VAL A 540 -20.65 3.32 -2.53
C VAL A 540 -20.91 4.74 -2.05
N ALA A 541 -20.67 5.75 -2.88
CA ALA A 541 -20.95 7.14 -2.54
C ALA A 541 -22.45 7.37 -2.32
N GLU A 542 -23.29 6.80 -3.19
CA GLU A 542 -24.76 6.81 -3.05
C GLU A 542 -25.23 6.06 -1.80
N TYR A 543 -24.66 4.88 -1.53
CA TYR A 543 -24.95 4.12 -0.31
C TYR A 543 -24.67 4.95 0.95
N ALA A 544 -23.52 5.63 1.00
CA ALA A 544 -23.14 6.50 2.12
C ALA A 544 -24.05 7.73 2.26
N ARG A 545 -24.46 8.34 1.13
CA ARG A 545 -25.44 9.43 1.12
C ARG A 545 -26.80 8.97 1.64
N LYS A 546 -27.32 7.87 1.08
CA LYS A 546 -28.67 7.35 1.34
C LYS A 546 -28.83 6.78 2.75
N PHE A 547 -27.89 5.96 3.21
CA PHE A 547 -28.03 5.23 4.47
C PHE A 547 -27.21 5.81 5.62
N GLY A 548 -26.12 6.51 5.31
CA GLY A 548 -25.28 7.19 6.32
C GLY A 548 -25.64 8.65 6.56
N GLY A 549 -26.37 9.28 5.63
CA GLY A 549 -26.60 10.73 5.64
C GLY A 549 -25.29 11.53 5.56
N LEU A 550 -24.29 10.99 4.85
CA LEU A 550 -22.96 11.58 4.70
C LEU A 550 -22.84 12.29 3.35
N GLU A 551 -22.17 13.43 3.32
CA GLU A 551 -21.76 14.12 2.08
C GLU A 551 -20.60 13.35 1.43
N ALA A 552 -20.90 12.19 0.85
CA ALA A 552 -19.93 11.31 0.21
C ALA A 552 -19.80 11.62 -1.29
N THR A 553 -18.55 11.70 -1.77
CA THR A 553 -18.22 11.90 -3.19
C THR A 553 -17.48 10.68 -3.73
N HIS A 554 -17.78 10.27 -4.96
CA HIS A 554 -17.00 9.24 -5.64
C HIS A 554 -15.72 9.85 -6.22
N VAL A 555 -14.59 9.20 -5.94
CA VAL A 555 -13.30 9.52 -6.56
C VAL A 555 -12.71 8.20 -7.08
N PRO A 556 -12.21 8.11 -8.33
CA PRO A 556 -11.74 6.86 -8.93
C PRO A 556 -10.35 6.44 -8.39
N ILE A 557 -10.27 6.15 -7.08
CA ILE A 557 -9.05 5.86 -6.33
C ILE A 557 -8.68 4.36 -6.27
N SER A 558 -9.16 3.59 -7.24
CA SER A 558 -8.87 2.15 -7.38
C SER A 558 -7.79 1.94 -8.45
N LEU A 559 -6.64 2.59 -8.25
CA LEU A 559 -5.48 2.57 -9.16
C LEU A 559 -4.96 1.16 -9.40
N LEU A 560 -4.48 0.82 -10.60
CA LEU A 560 -3.90 -0.49 -10.92
C LEU A 560 -2.38 -0.52 -10.70
N GLU A 561 -1.79 -1.72 -10.62
CA GLU A 561 -0.32 -1.83 -10.47
C GLU A 561 0.39 -1.48 -11.78
N ALA A 562 1.62 -0.94 -11.68
CA ALA A 562 2.46 -0.75 -12.84
C ALA A 562 2.77 -2.10 -13.51
N GLY A 563 2.67 -2.17 -14.84
CA GLY A 563 2.75 -3.43 -15.59
C GLY A 563 1.44 -4.20 -15.70
N ALA A 564 0.37 -3.79 -15.00
CA ALA A 564 -0.93 -4.45 -15.07
C ALA A 564 -1.66 -4.31 -16.43
N THR A 565 -1.00 -3.82 -17.47
CA THR A 565 -1.55 -3.71 -18.82
C THR A 565 -0.78 -4.54 -19.84
N GLU A 566 0.34 -5.18 -19.48
CA GLU A 566 1.14 -6.01 -20.40
C GLU A 566 1.89 -7.15 -19.69
N PRO A 567 1.93 -8.37 -20.27
CA PRO A 567 1.35 -8.77 -21.55
C PRO A 567 -0.11 -9.27 -21.44
N ASN A 568 -0.82 -9.28 -22.58
CA ASN A 568 -2.11 -9.96 -22.73
C ASN A 568 -1.94 -11.46 -22.42
N THR A 569 -2.56 -11.95 -21.34
CA THR A 569 -2.46 -13.35 -20.92
C THR A 569 -3.66 -14.19 -21.36
N ALA A 570 -4.66 -13.59 -22.02
CA ALA A 570 -5.87 -14.27 -22.41
C ALA A 570 -5.62 -15.22 -23.59
N ASN A 571 -5.94 -16.48 -23.39
CA ASN A 571 -5.94 -17.49 -24.43
C ASN A 571 -7.15 -18.41 -24.25
N PHE A 572 -7.88 -18.69 -25.33
CA PHE A 572 -9.00 -19.63 -25.29
C PHE A 572 -8.59 -21.04 -24.84
N GLY A 573 -7.31 -21.40 -25.00
CA GLY A 573 -6.70 -22.65 -24.53
C GLY A 573 -6.35 -22.67 -23.04
N ASN A 574 -6.51 -21.56 -22.30
CA ASN A 574 -6.26 -21.52 -20.86
C ASN A 574 -7.14 -22.54 -20.13
N GLN A 575 -6.63 -23.07 -19.02
CA GLN A 575 -7.16 -24.29 -18.43
C GLN A 575 -8.44 -24.06 -17.62
N TYR A 576 -8.50 -22.96 -16.86
CA TYR A 576 -9.44 -22.86 -15.74
C TYR A 576 -10.53 -21.82 -15.93
N VAL A 577 -11.69 -22.13 -15.37
CA VAL A 577 -12.69 -21.14 -14.94
C VAL A 577 -12.38 -20.81 -13.48
N SER A 578 -11.95 -19.58 -13.22
CA SER A 578 -11.32 -19.22 -11.94
C SER A 578 -12.25 -18.36 -11.07
N MET A 579 -12.23 -18.60 -9.75
CA MET A 579 -12.90 -17.78 -8.74
C MET A 579 -11.94 -17.48 -7.59
N VAL A 580 -11.88 -16.20 -7.18
CA VAL A 580 -11.08 -15.74 -6.04
C VAL A 580 -11.96 -15.56 -4.81
N ASN A 581 -11.45 -16.00 -3.65
CA ASN A 581 -12.12 -15.98 -2.35
C ASN A 581 -13.50 -16.67 -2.36
N PRO A 582 -13.59 -17.96 -2.74
CA PRO A 582 -14.84 -18.71 -2.70
C PRO A 582 -15.33 -18.80 -1.25
N CYS A 583 -16.44 -18.13 -0.97
CA CYS A 583 -17.20 -18.23 0.27
C CYS A 583 -18.67 -17.84 0.03
N ALA A 584 -19.51 -18.06 1.04
CA ALA A 584 -20.95 -17.81 0.98
C ALA A 584 -21.32 -16.46 0.32
N VAL A 585 -20.77 -15.35 0.82
CA VAL A 585 -21.08 -13.99 0.31
C VAL A 585 -20.49 -13.70 -1.08
N LYS A 586 -19.44 -14.43 -1.47
CA LYS A 586 -18.83 -14.34 -2.80
C LYS A 586 -19.51 -15.25 -3.82
N GLY A 587 -20.52 -16.02 -3.43
CA GLY A 587 -21.31 -16.85 -4.32
C GLY A 587 -20.69 -18.22 -4.59
N ILE A 588 -20.03 -18.82 -3.58
CA ILE A 588 -19.48 -20.18 -3.70
C ILE A 588 -20.53 -21.21 -4.17
N ASP A 589 -21.79 -21.07 -3.75
CA ASP A 589 -22.87 -21.96 -4.17
C ASP A 589 -23.08 -21.97 -5.69
N ILE A 590 -22.97 -20.81 -6.34
CA ILE A 590 -23.06 -20.70 -7.80
C ILE A 590 -21.86 -21.41 -8.44
N PHE A 591 -20.66 -21.18 -7.91
CA PHE A 591 -19.44 -21.82 -8.42
C PHE A 591 -19.49 -23.35 -8.30
N LEU A 592 -19.90 -23.88 -7.14
CA LEU A 592 -20.02 -25.31 -6.90
C LEU A 592 -21.10 -25.94 -7.78
N ALA A 593 -22.26 -25.29 -7.92
CA ALA A 593 -23.34 -25.78 -8.78
C ALA A 593 -22.95 -25.81 -10.26
N LEU A 594 -22.15 -24.83 -10.73
CA LEU A 594 -21.59 -24.85 -12.08
C LEU A 594 -20.57 -25.96 -12.26
N ALA A 595 -19.71 -26.20 -11.26
CA ALA A 595 -18.75 -27.29 -11.29
C ALA A 595 -19.45 -28.67 -11.37
N ASP A 596 -20.55 -28.85 -10.65
CA ASP A 596 -21.34 -30.08 -10.66
C ASP A 596 -22.08 -30.29 -12.00
N GLN A 597 -22.60 -29.22 -12.60
CA GLN A 597 -23.36 -29.28 -13.85
C GLN A 597 -22.47 -29.32 -15.11
N LEU A 598 -21.18 -28.99 -14.98
CA LEU A 598 -20.20 -28.96 -16.08
C LEU A 598 -18.94 -29.77 -15.73
N PRO A 599 -19.05 -31.10 -15.57
CA PRO A 599 -17.93 -31.95 -15.16
C PRO A 599 -16.75 -31.95 -16.15
N GLN A 600 -16.99 -31.58 -17.41
CA GLN A 600 -15.97 -31.45 -18.46
C GLN A 600 -15.12 -30.17 -18.35
N VAL A 601 -15.58 -29.18 -17.59
CA VAL A 601 -14.87 -27.90 -17.41
C VAL A 601 -13.99 -27.99 -16.16
N LYS A 602 -12.74 -27.52 -16.28
CA LYS A 602 -11.84 -27.42 -15.14
C LYS A 602 -12.04 -26.08 -14.44
N PHE A 603 -12.26 -26.13 -13.12
CA PHE A 603 -12.44 -24.96 -12.28
C PHE A 603 -11.21 -24.75 -11.40
N ALA A 604 -10.88 -23.49 -11.12
CA ALA A 604 -9.87 -23.12 -10.15
C ALA A 604 -10.46 -22.24 -9.06
N ALA A 605 -10.19 -22.59 -7.80
CA ALA A 605 -10.60 -21.83 -6.63
C ALA A 605 -9.35 -21.30 -5.93
N VAL A 606 -9.35 -20.01 -5.57
CA VAL A 606 -8.26 -19.37 -4.80
C VAL A 606 -8.80 -18.95 -3.43
N PRO A 607 -8.71 -19.82 -2.39
CA PRO A 607 -9.14 -19.50 -1.04
C PRO A 607 -8.41 -18.29 -0.47
N MET A 608 -9.14 -17.38 0.19
CA MET A 608 -8.58 -16.20 0.88
C MET A 608 -9.24 -16.06 2.25
N TRP A 609 -9.22 -14.86 2.83
CA TRP A 609 -9.74 -14.54 4.17
C TRP A 609 -11.20 -14.95 4.43
N GLY A 610 -12.03 -15.10 3.39
CA GLY A 610 -13.45 -15.42 3.53
C GLY A 610 -13.78 -16.90 3.48
N THR A 611 -12.87 -17.74 2.98
CA THR A 611 -13.12 -19.18 2.76
C THR A 611 -13.04 -19.95 4.07
N THR A 612 -14.13 -20.63 4.47
CA THR A 612 -14.14 -21.46 5.69
C THR A 612 -13.60 -22.87 5.42
N PRO A 613 -13.28 -23.66 6.47
CA PRO A 613 -12.96 -25.08 6.33
C PRO A 613 -14.07 -25.90 5.67
N GLU A 614 -15.34 -25.53 5.88
CA GLU A 614 -16.49 -26.17 5.20
C GLU A 614 -16.50 -25.85 3.71
N ASP A 615 -16.26 -24.58 3.33
CA ASP A 615 -16.09 -24.18 1.94
C ASP A 615 -14.93 -24.95 1.28
N TYR A 616 -13.81 -25.07 2.00
CA TYR A 616 -12.62 -25.79 1.54
C TYR A 616 -12.91 -27.28 1.33
N ALA A 617 -13.63 -27.92 2.26
CA ALA A 617 -14.06 -29.30 2.13
C ALA A 617 -15.01 -29.48 0.93
N ALA A 618 -15.94 -28.56 0.72
CA ALA A 618 -16.86 -28.59 -0.43
C ALA A 618 -16.15 -28.42 -1.77
N LEU A 619 -15.06 -27.65 -1.83
CA LEU A 619 -14.23 -27.55 -3.04
C LEU A 619 -13.48 -28.87 -3.31
N LEU A 620 -12.93 -29.50 -2.27
CA LEU A 620 -12.17 -30.76 -2.40
C LEU A 620 -12.99 -31.97 -2.84
N THR A 621 -14.31 -31.98 -2.62
CA THR A 621 -15.17 -33.12 -3.01
C THR A 621 -15.39 -33.23 -4.52
N ARG A 622 -15.06 -32.19 -5.30
CA ARG A 622 -15.32 -32.12 -6.74
C ARG A 622 -14.04 -32.36 -7.54
N ALA A 623 -14.02 -33.45 -8.32
CA ALA A 623 -12.84 -33.87 -9.07
C ALA A 623 -12.39 -32.88 -10.16
N ASN A 624 -13.27 -31.99 -10.62
CA ASN A 624 -12.96 -30.97 -11.63
C ASN A 624 -12.60 -29.60 -11.03
N VAL A 625 -12.49 -29.48 -9.70
CA VAL A 625 -12.07 -28.24 -9.01
C VAL A 625 -10.62 -28.39 -8.53
N THR A 626 -9.77 -27.44 -8.93
CA THR A 626 -8.39 -27.32 -8.47
C THR A 626 -8.28 -26.16 -7.47
N ILE A 627 -7.69 -26.40 -6.30
CA ILE A 627 -7.42 -25.34 -5.33
C ILE A 627 -6.03 -24.77 -5.62
N LEU A 628 -5.95 -23.49 -5.94
CA LEU A 628 -4.71 -22.76 -6.18
C LEU A 628 -4.37 -21.87 -4.97
N PRO A 629 -3.08 -21.70 -4.63
CA PRO A 629 -2.68 -20.81 -3.56
C PRO A 629 -2.91 -19.33 -3.93
N PRO A 630 -3.06 -18.44 -2.94
CA PRO A 630 -2.97 -16.99 -3.15
C PRO A 630 -1.65 -16.59 -3.81
N VAL A 631 -1.68 -15.60 -4.70
CA VAL A 631 -0.51 -15.09 -5.43
C VAL A 631 -0.33 -13.59 -5.20
N ASP A 632 0.93 -13.15 -5.11
CA ASP A 632 1.28 -11.72 -5.04
C ASP A 632 1.10 -11.05 -6.42
N ASN A 633 1.57 -11.72 -7.49
CA ASN A 633 1.36 -11.31 -8.87
C ASN A 633 0.12 -11.99 -9.44
N ILE A 634 -0.90 -11.19 -9.73
CA ILE A 634 -2.17 -11.70 -10.25
C ILE A 634 -2.02 -12.37 -11.62
N ASP A 635 -0.99 -12.04 -12.40
CA ASP A 635 -0.75 -12.62 -13.72
C ASP A 635 -0.42 -14.12 -13.65
N GLU A 636 0.06 -14.63 -12.51
CA GLU A 636 0.26 -16.07 -12.27
C GLU A 636 -1.07 -16.84 -12.29
N LEU A 637 -2.14 -16.23 -11.77
CA LEU A 637 -3.50 -16.75 -11.84
C LEU A 637 -4.13 -16.50 -13.22
N LEU A 638 -4.01 -15.27 -13.73
CA LEU A 638 -4.68 -14.86 -14.97
C LEU A 638 -4.12 -15.58 -16.20
N SER A 639 -2.84 -15.91 -16.24
CA SER A 639 -2.23 -16.69 -17.33
C SER A 639 -2.79 -18.10 -17.51
N GLN A 640 -3.44 -18.64 -16.48
CA GLN A 640 -4.07 -19.96 -16.53
C GLN A 640 -5.60 -19.89 -16.62
N THR A 641 -6.16 -18.68 -16.57
CA THR A 641 -7.61 -18.43 -16.51
C THR A 641 -8.18 -18.20 -17.91
N LYS A 642 -9.20 -18.98 -18.28
CA LYS A 642 -9.99 -18.83 -19.51
C LYS A 642 -11.18 -17.89 -19.31
N VAL A 643 -11.87 -18.02 -18.18
CA VAL A 643 -13.02 -17.20 -17.78
C VAL A 643 -12.88 -16.90 -16.30
N MET A 644 -13.03 -15.63 -15.91
CA MET A 644 -13.06 -15.22 -14.52
C MET A 644 -14.51 -15.13 -14.02
N LEU A 645 -14.80 -15.77 -12.89
CA LEU A 645 -16.12 -15.86 -12.29
C LEU A 645 -16.17 -14.99 -11.03
N VAL A 646 -17.10 -14.04 -11.00
CA VAL A 646 -17.33 -13.13 -9.87
C VAL A 646 -18.82 -13.16 -9.45
N PRO A 647 -19.31 -14.30 -8.93
CA PRO A 647 -20.73 -14.54 -8.66
C PRO A 647 -21.24 -13.94 -7.35
N SER A 648 -20.70 -12.80 -6.92
CA SER A 648 -20.97 -12.28 -5.58
C SER A 648 -22.48 -12.04 -5.37
N VAL A 649 -23.04 -12.71 -4.37
CA VAL A 649 -24.42 -12.51 -3.87
C VAL A 649 -24.51 -11.36 -2.86
N TRP A 650 -23.38 -10.68 -2.68
CA TRP A 650 -23.16 -9.51 -1.86
C TRP A 650 -23.01 -8.27 -2.75
N ALA A 651 -23.46 -7.11 -2.28
CA ALA A 651 -23.23 -5.84 -2.97
C ALA A 651 -21.76 -5.40 -2.88
N GLU A 652 -20.96 -5.80 -3.87
CA GLU A 652 -19.54 -5.44 -3.96
C GLU A 652 -19.35 -3.92 -4.05
N ALA A 653 -18.24 -3.41 -3.54
CA ALA A 653 -17.95 -1.99 -3.67
C ALA A 653 -17.60 -1.60 -5.12
N ARG A 654 -16.81 -2.43 -5.83
CA ARG A 654 -16.47 -2.28 -7.25
C ARG A 654 -15.90 -3.59 -7.82
N SER A 655 -15.01 -4.24 -7.08
CA SER A 655 -14.23 -5.43 -7.48
C SER A 655 -13.09 -5.14 -8.44
N ARG A 656 -11.87 -5.25 -7.93
CA ARG A 656 -10.63 -4.99 -8.67
C ARG A 656 -10.29 -6.10 -9.66
N ILE A 657 -10.61 -7.35 -9.31
CA ILE A 657 -10.30 -8.53 -10.13
C ILE A 657 -11.02 -8.52 -11.48
N VAL A 658 -12.20 -7.88 -11.55
CA VAL A 658 -12.95 -7.70 -12.82
C VAL A 658 -12.12 -6.87 -13.80
N VAL A 659 -11.67 -5.69 -13.37
CA VAL A 659 -10.87 -4.79 -14.21
C VAL A 659 -9.50 -5.40 -14.52
N GLU A 660 -8.87 -6.07 -13.55
CA GLU A 660 -7.60 -6.77 -13.76
C GLU A 660 -7.74 -7.89 -14.80
N ALA A 661 -8.71 -8.80 -14.67
CA ALA A 661 -8.94 -9.86 -15.65
C ALA A 661 -9.26 -9.30 -17.05
N MET A 662 -10.16 -8.32 -17.14
CA MET A 662 -10.53 -7.68 -18.41
C MET A 662 -9.33 -7.00 -19.08
N SER A 663 -8.46 -6.34 -18.33
CA SER A 663 -7.25 -5.70 -18.89
C SER A 663 -6.26 -6.68 -19.54
N ARG A 664 -6.28 -7.96 -19.12
CA ARG A 664 -5.53 -9.05 -19.76
C ARG A 664 -6.30 -9.72 -20.89
N GLY A 665 -7.49 -9.23 -21.23
CA GLY A 665 -8.38 -9.80 -22.23
C GLY A 665 -9.17 -11.01 -21.75
N ILE A 666 -9.23 -11.31 -20.45
CA ILE A 666 -9.96 -12.47 -19.95
C ILE A 666 -11.45 -12.11 -19.83
N PRO A 667 -12.37 -12.86 -20.47
CA PRO A 667 -13.80 -12.67 -20.27
C PRO A 667 -14.21 -12.88 -18.80
N VAL A 668 -15.05 -11.97 -18.30
CA VAL A 668 -15.55 -12.00 -16.91
C VAL A 668 -17.06 -12.23 -16.90
N ILE A 669 -17.51 -13.22 -16.14
CA ILE A 669 -18.92 -13.37 -15.75
C ILE A 669 -19.07 -12.86 -14.33
N SER A 670 -19.84 -11.79 -14.11
CA SER A 670 -20.09 -11.25 -12.77
C SER A 670 -21.57 -11.15 -12.46
N SER A 671 -21.91 -11.01 -11.18
CA SER A 671 -23.26 -10.61 -10.81
C SER A 671 -23.48 -9.13 -11.13
N ASN A 672 -24.74 -8.70 -11.17
CA ASN A 672 -25.15 -7.30 -11.33
C ASN A 672 -25.32 -6.57 -9.97
N ALA A 673 -24.64 -7.04 -8.92
CA ALA A 673 -24.78 -6.56 -7.56
C ALA A 673 -23.81 -5.43 -7.20
N GLY A 674 -24.30 -4.42 -6.48
CA GLY A 674 -23.47 -3.33 -5.96
C GLY A 674 -22.75 -2.53 -7.06
N GLY A 675 -21.45 -2.32 -6.88
CA GLY A 675 -20.57 -1.64 -7.83
C GLY A 675 -19.94 -2.54 -8.90
N LEU A 676 -20.31 -3.83 -9.00
CA LEU A 676 -19.85 -4.68 -10.11
C LEU A 676 -20.22 -4.13 -11.50
N PRO A 677 -21.41 -3.54 -11.72
CA PRO A 677 -21.72 -2.89 -13.00
C PRO A 677 -20.73 -1.79 -13.39
N GLU A 678 -20.23 -1.01 -12.43
CA GLU A 678 -19.21 0.00 -12.67
C GLU A 678 -17.83 -0.58 -13.00
N ALA A 679 -17.52 -1.78 -12.51
CA ALA A 679 -16.27 -2.48 -12.80
C ALA A 679 -16.31 -3.29 -14.10
N HIS A 680 -17.49 -3.70 -14.53
CA HIS A 680 -17.71 -4.44 -15.79
C HIS A 680 -17.66 -3.52 -17.03
N LEU A 681 -17.69 -2.19 -16.83
CA LEU A 681 -17.44 -1.19 -17.87
C LEU A 681 -18.34 -1.33 -19.12
N GLY A 682 -19.55 -1.86 -18.93
CA GLY A 682 -20.54 -2.05 -20.00
C GLY A 682 -20.26 -3.24 -20.95
N VAL A 683 -19.36 -4.15 -20.57
CA VAL A 683 -19.17 -5.41 -21.30
C VAL A 683 -20.28 -6.41 -20.94
N ASP A 684 -20.61 -7.33 -21.85
CA ASP A 684 -21.65 -8.34 -21.65
C ASP A 684 -21.28 -9.32 -20.53
N TYR A 685 -22.22 -10.17 -20.08
CA TYR A 685 -22.04 -11.19 -19.01
C TYR A 685 -22.15 -10.70 -17.56
N MET A 686 -22.97 -9.66 -17.32
CA MET A 686 -23.53 -9.39 -15.99
C MET A 686 -24.83 -10.16 -15.80
N LEU A 687 -24.91 -10.96 -14.73
CA LEU A 687 -26.02 -11.86 -14.47
C LEU A 687 -26.74 -11.55 -13.14
N PRO A 688 -28.05 -11.83 -13.04
CA PRO A 688 -28.79 -11.61 -11.81
C PRO A 688 -28.38 -12.61 -10.71
N VAL A 689 -28.48 -12.15 -9.47
CA VAL A 689 -28.36 -12.97 -8.25
C VAL A 689 -29.45 -12.59 -7.26
N ASN A 690 -29.86 -13.54 -6.42
CA ASN A 690 -30.67 -13.25 -5.25
C ASN A 690 -29.74 -12.71 -4.15
N LEU A 691 -29.86 -11.42 -3.84
CA LEU A 691 -29.03 -10.76 -2.82
C LEU A 691 -29.36 -11.26 -1.41
N ILE A 692 -28.32 -11.34 -0.57
CA ILE A 692 -28.49 -11.54 0.86
C ILE A 692 -29.30 -10.37 1.44
N ARG A 693 -30.36 -10.67 2.20
CA ARG A 693 -31.22 -9.65 2.85
C ARG A 693 -31.18 -9.72 4.38
N HIS A 694 -30.73 -10.84 4.93
CA HIS A 694 -30.72 -11.10 6.36
C HIS A 694 -29.36 -11.67 6.78
N TYR A 695 -28.79 -11.07 7.82
CA TYR A 695 -27.61 -11.57 8.50
C TYR A 695 -28.02 -12.07 9.87
N GLN A 696 -27.56 -13.26 10.23
CA GLN A 696 -27.72 -13.77 11.58
C GLN A 696 -26.89 -12.90 12.54
N ARG A 697 -27.29 -12.88 13.82
CA ARG A 697 -26.52 -12.19 14.87
C ARG A 697 -25.20 -12.90 15.21
N SER A 698 -25.04 -14.13 14.74
CA SER A 698 -23.81 -14.93 14.82
C SER A 698 -22.84 -14.56 13.70
N VAL A 699 -21.56 -14.75 13.96
CA VAL A 699 -20.48 -14.58 12.99
C VAL A 699 -19.80 -15.92 12.78
N ASP A 700 -19.24 -16.15 11.60
CA ASP A 700 -18.42 -17.33 11.33
C ASP A 700 -17.07 -17.26 12.06
N MET A 701 -16.24 -18.30 11.90
CA MET A 701 -14.92 -18.36 12.50
C MET A 701 -13.94 -17.26 12.01
N ASN A 702 -14.25 -16.62 10.88
CA ASN A 702 -13.52 -15.50 10.31
C ASN A 702 -14.13 -14.13 10.71
N MET A 703 -15.13 -14.15 11.60
CA MET A 703 -15.84 -12.99 12.14
C MET A 703 -16.65 -12.20 11.10
N VAL A 704 -17.06 -12.90 10.03
CA VAL A 704 -18.02 -12.42 9.04
C VAL A 704 -19.43 -12.78 9.52
N PRO A 705 -20.43 -11.88 9.46
CA PRO A 705 -21.79 -12.23 9.82
C PRO A 705 -22.29 -13.43 9.00
N LEU A 706 -22.86 -14.42 9.66
CA LEU A 706 -23.46 -15.57 8.98
C LEU A 706 -24.67 -15.09 8.17
N ALA A 707 -24.48 -15.02 6.86
CA ALA A 707 -25.50 -14.59 5.92
C ALA A 707 -26.48 -15.74 5.64
N GLU A 708 -27.78 -15.44 5.66
CA GLU A 708 -28.76 -16.35 5.06
C GLU A 708 -28.69 -16.16 3.54
N VAL A 709 -27.91 -17.00 2.87
CA VAL A 709 -27.76 -16.98 1.41
C VAL A 709 -29.05 -17.54 0.79
N PRO A 710 -29.80 -16.73 0.03
CA PRO A 710 -30.99 -17.23 -0.64
C PRO A 710 -30.59 -18.18 -1.78
N ALA A 711 -31.47 -19.12 -2.11
CA ALA A 711 -31.26 -20.01 -3.26
C ALA A 711 -31.04 -19.20 -4.55
N GLN A 712 -30.10 -19.63 -5.39
CA GLN A 712 -29.72 -18.94 -6.62
C GLN A 712 -30.26 -19.67 -7.85
N ASP A 713 -30.62 -18.92 -8.89
CA ASP A 713 -30.94 -19.49 -10.21
C ASP A 713 -29.66 -19.70 -11.01
N ILE A 714 -29.27 -20.97 -11.19
CA ILE A 714 -28.03 -21.36 -11.86
C ILE A 714 -28.16 -21.37 -13.39
N GLY A 715 -29.39 -21.38 -13.92
CA GLY A 715 -29.65 -21.52 -15.37
C GLY A 715 -28.93 -20.46 -16.23
N PRO A 716 -29.09 -19.14 -15.95
CA PRO A 716 -28.41 -18.09 -16.68
C PRO A 716 -26.88 -18.19 -16.60
N TRP A 717 -26.34 -18.55 -15.43
CA TRP A 717 -24.92 -18.72 -15.18
C TRP A 717 -24.32 -19.86 -15.99
N LYS A 718 -25.02 -21.01 -16.01
CA LYS A 718 -24.62 -22.18 -16.79
C LYS A 718 -24.60 -21.88 -18.28
N ASN A 719 -25.68 -21.31 -18.83
CA ASN A 719 -25.77 -21.00 -20.25
C ASN A 719 -24.69 -20.01 -20.70
N ALA A 720 -24.42 -18.99 -19.88
CA ALA A 720 -23.36 -18.02 -20.12
C ALA A 720 -21.97 -18.66 -20.15
N LEU A 721 -21.66 -19.48 -19.14
CA LEU A 721 -20.38 -20.15 -19.03
C LEU A 721 -20.17 -21.16 -20.15
N GLU A 722 -21.17 -22.00 -20.43
CA GLU A 722 -21.15 -22.99 -21.52
C GLU A 722 -20.79 -22.34 -22.85
N ARG A 723 -21.41 -21.21 -23.19
CA ARG A 723 -21.09 -20.47 -24.42
C ARG A 723 -19.64 -19.99 -24.45
N LEU A 724 -19.15 -19.38 -23.37
CA LEU A 724 -17.77 -18.87 -23.31
C LEU A 724 -16.70 -19.96 -23.33
N VAL A 725 -16.99 -21.17 -22.85
CA VAL A 725 -16.02 -22.28 -22.87
C VAL A 725 -16.03 -23.09 -24.17
N THR A 726 -17.11 -23.02 -24.95
CA THR A 726 -17.29 -23.83 -26.17
C THR A 726 -17.11 -23.04 -27.46
N ASP A 727 -17.54 -21.78 -27.51
CA ASP A 727 -17.49 -20.94 -28.72
C ASP A 727 -16.26 -20.04 -28.71
N ARG A 728 -15.24 -20.43 -29.49
CA ARG A 728 -13.99 -19.67 -29.63
C ARG A 728 -14.19 -18.29 -30.24
N ALA A 729 -15.02 -18.18 -31.27
CA ALA A 729 -15.21 -16.91 -31.97
C ALA A 729 -15.88 -15.89 -31.04
N HIS A 730 -16.92 -16.34 -30.34
CA HIS A 730 -17.60 -15.53 -29.34
C HIS A 730 -16.69 -15.17 -28.15
N TRP A 731 -15.89 -16.12 -27.65
CA TRP A 731 -14.92 -15.82 -26.60
C TRP A 731 -13.89 -14.76 -27.03
N THR A 732 -13.39 -14.83 -28.27
CA THR A 732 -12.43 -13.84 -28.81
C THR A 732 -13.05 -12.45 -28.90
N GLU A 733 -14.30 -12.35 -29.36
CA GLU A 733 -15.02 -11.07 -29.40
C GLU A 733 -15.13 -10.44 -27.99
N ILE A 734 -15.54 -11.24 -27.00
CA ILE A 734 -15.69 -10.75 -25.62
C ILE A 734 -14.33 -10.43 -25.00
N SER A 735 -13.29 -11.20 -25.32
CA SER A 735 -11.90 -10.95 -24.90
C SER A 735 -11.40 -9.59 -25.38
N GLU A 736 -11.55 -9.29 -26.67
CA GLU A 736 -11.14 -8.01 -27.26
C GLU A 736 -11.94 -6.83 -26.70
N ARG A 737 -13.26 -6.99 -26.53
CA ARG A 737 -14.12 -5.95 -25.93
C ARG A 737 -13.75 -5.69 -24.47
N SER A 738 -13.51 -6.75 -23.69
CA SER A 738 -13.05 -6.68 -22.30
C SER A 738 -11.74 -5.90 -22.19
N GLN A 739 -10.76 -6.27 -23.03
CA GLN A 739 -9.45 -5.61 -23.03
C GLN A 739 -9.57 -4.13 -23.38
N ARG A 740 -10.29 -3.81 -24.46
CA ARG A 740 -10.46 -2.42 -24.91
C ARG A 740 -11.11 -1.55 -23.84
N ALA A 741 -12.19 -2.02 -23.22
CA ALA A 741 -12.91 -1.28 -22.19
C ALA A 741 -12.01 -1.04 -20.95
N ALA A 742 -11.33 -2.08 -20.47
CA ALA A 742 -10.48 -1.98 -19.29
C ALA A 742 -9.23 -1.11 -19.53
N LEU A 743 -8.58 -1.21 -20.70
CA LEU A 743 -7.42 -0.36 -21.04
C LEU A 743 -7.83 1.10 -21.23
N GLN A 744 -8.99 1.37 -21.82
CA GLN A 744 -9.51 2.73 -21.93
C GLN A 744 -9.78 3.33 -20.55
N TYR A 745 -10.39 2.56 -19.65
CA TYR A 745 -10.61 2.98 -18.27
C TYR A 745 -9.31 3.19 -17.50
N SER A 746 -8.34 2.27 -17.62
CA SER A 746 -7.08 2.34 -16.88
C SER A 746 -6.20 3.53 -17.26
N ARG A 747 -6.27 3.99 -18.52
CA ARG A 747 -5.58 5.22 -18.97
C ARG A 747 -6.07 6.48 -18.22
N GLY A 748 -7.32 6.49 -17.76
CA GLY A 748 -7.89 7.57 -16.97
C GLY A 748 -7.70 7.42 -15.45
N LEU A 749 -7.17 6.29 -14.97
CA LEU A 749 -6.97 6.06 -13.53
C LEU A 749 -5.69 6.75 -13.07
N THR A 750 -5.82 7.97 -12.56
CA THR A 750 -4.73 8.72 -11.94
C THR A 750 -5.09 9.10 -10.50
N VAL A 751 -4.07 9.44 -9.71
CA VAL A 751 -4.28 9.95 -8.33
C VAL A 751 -4.76 11.40 -8.29
N GLU A 752 -4.77 12.09 -9.43
CA GLU A 752 -5.00 13.54 -9.52
C GLU A 752 -6.38 14.00 -9.04
N PRO A 753 -7.48 13.27 -9.28
CA PRO A 753 -8.78 13.63 -8.70
C PRO A 753 -8.76 13.63 -7.17
N PHE A 754 -8.03 12.67 -6.57
CA PHE A 754 -7.88 12.60 -5.12
C PHE A 754 -6.94 13.68 -4.58
N GLU A 755 -5.79 13.91 -5.23
CA GLU A 755 -4.89 15.02 -4.89
C GLU A 755 -5.61 16.38 -4.93
N SER A 756 -6.46 16.59 -5.94
CA SER A 756 -7.25 17.82 -6.09
C SER A 756 -8.24 17.98 -4.95
N LEU A 757 -8.93 16.91 -4.55
CA LEU A 757 -9.77 16.89 -3.35
C LEU A 757 -8.97 17.29 -2.10
N LEU A 758 -7.79 16.71 -1.88
CA LEU A 758 -6.96 17.03 -0.71
C LEU A 758 -6.51 18.49 -0.69
N THR A 759 -6.13 19.02 -1.85
CA THR A 759 -5.68 20.41 -1.98
C THR A 759 -6.84 21.38 -1.73
N ASP A 760 -8.02 21.08 -2.27
CA ASP A 760 -9.23 21.88 -2.06
C ASP A 760 -9.68 21.88 -0.58
N LEU A 761 -9.58 20.74 0.12
CA LEU A 761 -9.85 20.67 1.56
C LEU A 761 -9.00 21.61 2.41
N MET A 762 -7.78 21.92 1.96
CA MET A 762 -6.90 22.86 2.66
C MET A 762 -7.37 24.32 2.54
N THR A 763 -8.23 24.64 1.59
CA THR A 763 -8.84 25.97 1.42
C THR A 763 -10.10 26.15 2.26
N ARG A 764 -10.72 25.03 2.68
CA ARG A 764 -11.98 25.01 3.44
C ARG A 764 -11.74 25.08 4.96
N PRO A 765 -12.67 25.66 5.74
CA PRO A 765 -12.61 25.57 7.20
C PRO A 765 -12.73 24.12 7.65
N LYS A 766 -12.00 23.76 8.71
CA LYS A 766 -12.06 22.42 9.29
C LYS A 766 -13.43 22.18 9.92
N LYS A 767 -13.99 20.98 9.78
CA LYS A 767 -15.15 20.57 10.57
C LYS A 767 -14.76 20.42 12.04
N SER A 768 -15.56 20.98 12.95
CA SER A 768 -15.31 20.92 14.39
C SER A 768 -15.38 19.48 14.90
N ALA A 769 -14.41 19.09 15.72
CA ALA A 769 -14.50 17.84 16.48
C ALA A 769 -15.69 17.89 17.45
N PRO A 770 -16.32 16.74 17.78
CA PRO A 770 -17.42 16.71 18.73
C PRO A 770 -16.97 17.25 20.10
N ALA A 771 -17.81 18.08 20.73
CA ALA A 771 -17.60 18.52 22.11
C ALA A 771 -17.50 17.29 23.02
N THR A 772 -16.50 17.26 23.90
CA THR A 772 -16.22 16.17 24.84
C THR A 772 -17.46 15.87 25.69
N GLY A 773 -18.25 14.86 25.30
CA GLY A 773 -19.54 14.60 25.92
C GLY A 773 -20.20 13.26 25.55
N LEU A 774 -19.44 12.28 25.06
CA LEU A 774 -19.92 10.89 24.98
C LEU A 774 -18.95 10.00 25.73
N SER A 775 -19.27 9.80 27.02
CA SER A 775 -18.67 8.82 27.90
C SER A 775 -18.62 7.44 27.25
N ALA A 776 -17.58 6.69 27.58
CA ALA A 776 -17.41 5.28 27.28
C ALA A 776 -18.75 4.52 27.30
N VAL A 777 -19.29 4.22 26.12
CA VAL A 777 -20.35 3.22 25.99
C VAL A 777 -19.66 1.90 26.31
N GLY A 778 -19.92 1.38 27.51
CA GLY A 778 -19.47 0.06 27.92
C GLY A 778 -19.83 -0.95 26.84
N LEU A 779 -18.89 -1.85 26.53
CA LEU A 779 -19.13 -2.99 25.64
C LEU A 779 -20.46 -3.65 26.03
N SER A 780 -21.37 -3.81 25.07
CA SER A 780 -22.57 -4.63 25.28
C SER A 780 -22.14 -6.02 25.74
N GLU A 781 -22.99 -6.67 26.53
CA GLU A 781 -22.70 -7.98 27.11
C GLU A 781 -22.29 -9.00 26.04
N ASP A 782 -22.90 -8.93 24.86
CA ASP A 782 -22.58 -9.72 23.67
C ASP A 782 -21.17 -9.48 23.13
N LYS A 783 -20.71 -8.22 23.12
CA LYS A 783 -19.35 -7.85 22.70
C LYS A 783 -18.30 -8.26 23.73
N ARG A 784 -18.63 -8.27 25.03
CA ARG A 784 -17.76 -8.85 26.07
C ARG A 784 -17.65 -10.37 25.91
N LYS A 785 -18.76 -11.04 25.62
CA LYS A 785 -18.82 -12.50 25.37
C LYS A 785 -18.04 -12.90 24.11
N LEU A 786 -18.20 -12.18 22.99
CA LEU A 786 -17.44 -12.38 21.75
C LEU A 786 -15.94 -12.09 21.90
N LEU A 787 -15.58 -11.06 22.67
CA LEU A 787 -14.18 -10.78 22.98
C LEU A 787 -13.57 -11.85 23.90
N ALA A 788 -14.34 -12.38 24.86
CA ALA A 788 -13.93 -13.50 25.71
C ALA A 788 -13.79 -14.81 24.89
N LEU A 789 -14.64 -15.02 23.88
CA LEU A 789 -14.53 -16.15 22.93
C LEU A 789 -13.28 -16.03 22.06
N ARG A 790 -12.99 -14.84 21.51
CA ARG A 790 -11.75 -14.55 20.76
C ARG A 790 -10.49 -14.73 21.61
N LEU A 791 -10.53 -14.33 22.88
CA LEU A 791 -9.42 -14.54 23.82
C LEU A 791 -9.22 -16.03 24.14
N ARG A 792 -10.32 -16.81 24.22
CA ARG A 792 -10.26 -18.27 24.39
C ARG A 792 -9.68 -18.98 23.15
N GLN A 793 -10.06 -18.59 21.94
CA GLN A 793 -9.53 -19.19 20.70
C GLN A 793 -8.07 -18.81 20.41
N ARG A 794 -7.66 -17.56 20.68
CA ARG A 794 -6.23 -17.18 20.61
C ARG A 794 -5.37 -17.87 21.67
N SER A 795 -5.94 -18.20 22.83
CA SER A 795 -5.23 -18.93 23.89
C SER A 795 -5.03 -20.42 23.63
N SER A 796 -5.76 -21.03 22.70
CA SER A 796 -5.63 -22.46 22.37
C SER A 796 -4.66 -22.75 21.21
N ALA A 797 -4.35 -21.76 20.37
CA ALA A 797 -3.47 -21.95 19.21
C ALA A 797 -2.03 -21.43 19.39
N ALA A 798 -1.78 -20.61 20.41
CA ALA A 798 -0.46 -20.02 20.66
C ALA A 798 -0.04 -20.17 22.12
N ARG A 799 0.67 -21.27 22.43
CA ARG A 799 1.82 -21.37 23.35
C ARG A 799 2.08 -22.84 23.71
N LYS A 800 3.21 -23.37 23.25
CA LYS A 800 3.92 -24.50 23.86
C LYS A 800 4.70 -23.97 25.08
N ASP A 801 3.99 -23.52 26.11
CA ASP A 801 4.55 -23.38 27.46
C ASP A 801 3.48 -23.75 28.50
N ASP A 802 3.72 -24.86 29.19
CA ASP A 802 2.78 -25.64 29.99
C ASP A 802 2.65 -25.12 31.45
N GLY A 803 2.40 -23.82 31.64
CA GLY A 803 2.18 -23.25 32.98
C GLY A 803 0.77 -23.51 33.53
N MET A 804 0.63 -24.07 34.74
CA MET A 804 -0.67 -24.30 35.41
C MET A 804 -1.32 -23.00 35.93
N PHE A 805 -0.53 -21.93 36.09
CA PHE A 805 -0.93 -20.63 36.60
C PHE A 805 -0.61 -19.52 35.58
N VAL A 806 -1.61 -18.71 35.21
CA VAL A 806 -1.45 -17.73 34.13
C VAL A 806 -0.74 -16.46 34.62
N GLY A 807 0.39 -16.13 33.99
CA GLY A 807 1.15 -14.91 34.27
C GLY A 807 1.99 -14.98 35.54
N ILE A 808 2.30 -16.18 36.04
CA ILE A 808 3.13 -16.38 37.24
C ILE A 808 4.61 -16.03 37.00
N GLU A 809 5.09 -16.23 35.78
CA GLU A 809 6.47 -15.91 35.36
C GLU A 809 6.71 -14.40 35.19
N GLU A 810 5.64 -13.62 35.03
CA GLU A 810 5.68 -12.15 34.87
C GLU A 810 5.81 -11.43 36.23
N ILE A 811 5.72 -12.14 37.36
CA ILE A 811 5.75 -11.55 38.71
C ILE A 811 7.19 -11.26 39.12
N ARG A 812 7.46 -10.02 39.52
CA ARG A 812 8.78 -9.59 39.98
C ARG A 812 9.22 -10.40 41.21
N VAL A 813 10.52 -10.65 41.32
CA VAL A 813 11.12 -11.33 42.48
C VAL A 813 10.81 -10.52 43.74
N GLY A 814 10.20 -11.16 44.75
CA GLY A 814 9.83 -10.56 46.04
C GLY A 814 8.43 -9.93 46.11
N GLU A 815 7.68 -9.85 45.01
CA GLU A 815 6.31 -9.30 45.03
C GLU A 815 5.29 -10.33 45.57
N PRO A 816 4.41 -9.97 46.54
CA PRO A 816 3.43 -10.92 47.10
C PRO A 816 2.45 -11.45 46.05
N ILE A 817 2.07 -12.74 46.18
CA ILE A 817 1.18 -13.41 45.21
C ILE A 817 -0.18 -13.72 45.84
N LEU A 818 -1.26 -13.44 45.12
CA LEU A 818 -2.60 -13.95 45.43
C LEU A 818 -2.97 -15.06 44.45
N PHE A 819 -2.91 -16.33 44.87
CA PHE A 819 -3.38 -17.43 44.02
C PHE A 819 -4.91 -17.49 44.05
N CYS A 820 -5.53 -17.41 42.88
CA CYS A 820 -6.96 -17.36 42.69
C CYS A 820 -7.47 -18.67 42.06
N PHE A 821 -8.43 -19.33 42.73
CA PHE A 821 -8.97 -20.62 42.32
C PHE A 821 -10.43 -20.44 41.85
N PRO A 822 -10.73 -20.74 40.57
CA PRO A 822 -12.05 -20.53 39.99
C PRO A 822 -13.09 -21.52 40.50
N TRP A 823 -14.38 -21.15 40.36
CA TRP A 823 -15.50 -22.08 40.51
C TRP A 823 -15.64 -22.99 39.27
N ALA A 824 -16.57 -23.95 39.32
CA ALA A 824 -16.82 -24.86 38.20
C ALA A 824 -17.21 -24.12 36.91
N GLY A 825 -16.49 -24.35 35.81
CA GLY A 825 -16.66 -23.62 34.54
C GLY A 825 -16.18 -22.16 34.56
N GLY A 826 -15.59 -21.70 35.67
CA GLY A 826 -14.97 -20.38 35.81
C GLY A 826 -13.69 -20.24 34.98
N ALA A 827 -13.27 -19.01 34.69
CA ALA A 827 -12.10 -18.74 33.85
C ALA A 827 -11.18 -17.68 34.46
N THR A 828 -9.90 -17.77 34.12
CA THR A 828 -8.83 -16.89 34.64
C THR A 828 -9.07 -15.39 34.41
N LEU A 829 -9.86 -15.03 33.39
CA LEU A 829 -10.21 -13.64 33.05
C LEU A 829 -10.96 -12.90 34.17
N GLN A 830 -11.67 -13.61 35.05
CA GLN A 830 -12.48 -13.01 36.12
C GLN A 830 -11.62 -12.29 37.17
N TYR A 831 -10.40 -12.76 37.39
CA TYR A 831 -9.46 -12.17 38.36
C TYR A 831 -8.58 -11.08 37.73
N ARG A 832 -8.62 -10.89 36.41
CA ARG A 832 -7.78 -9.90 35.71
C ARG A 832 -8.11 -8.47 36.15
N GLY A 833 -9.39 -8.17 36.38
CA GLY A 833 -9.84 -6.86 36.86
C GLY A 833 -9.34 -6.51 38.26
N TRP A 834 -8.81 -7.49 39.01
CA TRP A 834 -8.30 -7.27 40.36
C TRP A 834 -6.85 -6.79 40.38
N ARG A 835 -6.08 -6.94 39.28
CA ARG A 835 -4.67 -6.48 39.22
C ARG A 835 -4.53 -5.00 39.57
N ASP A 836 -5.37 -4.14 38.98
CA ASP A 836 -5.30 -2.70 39.22
C ASP A 836 -5.74 -2.35 40.64
N ALA A 837 -6.83 -2.97 41.13
CA ALA A 837 -7.37 -2.71 42.46
C ALA A 837 -6.48 -3.24 43.61
N LEU A 838 -5.75 -4.33 43.38
CA LEU A 838 -4.80 -4.93 44.33
C LEU A 838 -3.37 -4.44 44.12
N SER A 839 -3.14 -3.48 43.23
CA SER A 839 -1.83 -2.88 42.99
C SER A 839 -1.20 -2.38 44.30
N GLY A 840 0.05 -2.77 44.53
CA GLY A 840 0.79 -2.49 45.77
C GLY A 840 0.36 -3.31 47.00
N VAL A 841 -0.41 -4.39 46.83
CA VAL A 841 -0.73 -5.37 47.88
C VAL A 841 -0.29 -6.77 47.46
N ALA A 842 -0.78 -7.26 46.33
CA ALA A 842 -0.40 -8.56 45.77
C ALA A 842 -0.76 -8.63 44.28
N THR A 843 -0.04 -9.45 43.52
CA THR A 843 -0.41 -9.76 42.14
C THR A 843 -1.30 -11.00 42.10
N PRO A 844 -2.55 -10.90 41.59
CA PRO A 844 -3.44 -12.05 41.45
C PRO A 844 -3.02 -12.94 40.28
N VAL A 845 -2.98 -14.24 40.53
CA VAL A 845 -2.64 -15.28 39.56
C VAL A 845 -3.66 -16.40 39.64
N ALA A 846 -4.32 -16.69 38.53
CA ALA A 846 -5.43 -17.63 38.49
C ALA A 846 -4.99 -19.03 38.02
N LEU A 847 -5.52 -20.06 38.68
CA LEU A 847 -5.38 -21.46 38.26
C LEU A 847 -6.06 -21.67 36.91
N ARG A 848 -5.35 -22.29 35.95
CA ARG A 848 -5.90 -22.71 34.66
C ARG A 848 -6.33 -24.17 34.72
N MET A 849 -7.64 -24.42 34.66
CA MET A 849 -8.18 -25.78 34.54
C MET A 849 -7.94 -26.33 33.12
N PRO A 850 -7.48 -27.58 32.97
CA PRO A 850 -7.23 -28.19 31.66
C PRO A 850 -8.54 -28.49 30.92
N TYR A 851 -8.60 -28.11 29.64
CA TYR A 851 -9.80 -28.24 28.81
C TYR A 851 -9.90 -29.61 28.10
N GLN A 852 -8.78 -30.16 27.68
CA GLN A 852 -8.73 -31.40 26.88
C GLN A 852 -8.54 -32.67 27.73
N ASN A 853 -8.08 -32.53 28.97
CA ASN A 853 -7.87 -33.63 29.94
C ASN A 853 -8.21 -33.14 31.36
N PRO A 854 -9.50 -33.06 31.73
CA PRO A 854 -9.90 -32.63 33.07
C PRO A 854 -9.45 -33.63 34.14
N PHE A 855 -9.18 -33.13 35.35
CA PHE A 855 -8.79 -33.98 36.48
C PHE A 855 -9.95 -34.88 36.93
N GLY A 856 -9.65 -36.15 37.24
CA GLY A 856 -10.65 -37.13 37.66
C GLY A 856 -11.02 -37.06 39.14
N SER A 857 -10.12 -36.55 39.99
CA SER A 857 -10.30 -36.41 41.44
C SER A 857 -9.68 -35.12 41.97
N MET A 858 -10.14 -34.66 43.14
CA MET A 858 -9.58 -33.47 43.80
C MET A 858 -8.12 -33.73 44.18
N GLU A 859 -7.81 -34.95 44.62
CA GLU A 859 -6.47 -35.39 44.97
C GLU A 859 -5.48 -35.23 43.79
N ASP A 860 -5.86 -35.66 42.58
CA ASP A 860 -5.00 -35.53 41.38
C ASP A 860 -4.74 -34.05 41.04
N LEU A 861 -5.76 -33.21 41.16
CA LEU A 861 -5.61 -31.77 40.94
C LEU A 861 -4.64 -31.15 41.97
N ILE A 862 -4.75 -31.53 43.24
CA ILE A 862 -3.89 -30.99 44.30
C ILE A 862 -2.44 -31.47 44.13
N GLU A 863 -2.21 -32.74 43.78
CA GLU A 863 -0.86 -33.27 43.54
C GLU A 863 -0.20 -32.63 42.30
N ALA A 864 -0.98 -32.19 41.31
CA ALA A 864 -0.46 -31.42 40.18
C ALA A 864 -0.20 -29.94 40.53
N ALA A 865 -1.11 -29.29 41.25
CA ALA A 865 -1.03 -27.86 41.57
C ALA A 865 -0.02 -27.54 42.68
N GLY A 866 0.18 -28.44 43.63
CA GLY A 866 1.09 -28.26 44.76
C GLY A 866 2.52 -27.90 44.32
N PRO A 867 3.20 -28.73 43.50
CA PRO A 867 4.54 -28.46 42.98
C PRO A 867 4.63 -27.14 42.20
N ALA A 868 3.62 -26.82 41.39
CA ALA A 868 3.56 -25.59 40.60
C ALA A 868 3.50 -24.34 41.49
N ILE A 869 2.84 -24.41 42.64
CA ILE A 869 2.82 -23.34 43.65
C ILE A 869 4.15 -23.28 44.39
N THR A 870 4.67 -24.41 44.90
CA THR A 870 5.89 -24.44 45.72
C THR A 870 7.11 -23.87 44.99
N ALA A 871 7.17 -24.02 43.67
CA ALA A 871 8.22 -23.46 42.82
C ALA A 871 8.29 -21.91 42.88
N HIS A 872 7.20 -21.23 43.24
CA HIS A 872 7.07 -19.77 43.12
C HIS A 872 6.94 -19.03 44.47
N ILE A 873 6.75 -19.76 45.58
CA ILE A 873 6.50 -19.17 46.91
C ILE A 873 7.74 -19.09 47.81
N LYS A 874 8.89 -19.62 47.38
CA LYS A 874 10.10 -19.65 48.22
C LYS A 874 10.58 -18.23 48.56
N GLY A 875 10.57 -17.89 49.85
CA GLY A 875 11.01 -16.59 50.35
C GLY A 875 10.05 -15.44 50.03
N ARG A 876 8.77 -15.72 49.76
CA ARG A 876 7.78 -14.74 49.30
C ARG A 876 6.45 -14.92 50.02
N PRO A 877 5.83 -13.84 50.56
CA PRO A 877 4.50 -13.94 51.13
C PRO A 877 3.45 -14.18 50.05
N PHE A 878 2.48 -15.04 50.33
CA PHE A 878 1.39 -15.34 49.42
C PHE A 878 0.09 -15.63 50.17
N ALA A 879 -1.04 -15.49 49.48
CA ALA A 879 -2.37 -15.81 50.00
C ALA A 879 -3.18 -16.58 48.96
N PHE A 880 -4.22 -17.27 49.42
CA PHE A 880 -5.14 -18.03 48.56
C PHE A 880 -6.53 -17.41 48.58
N PHE A 881 -7.14 -17.26 47.41
CA PHE A 881 -8.53 -16.90 47.24
C PHE A 881 -9.23 -17.98 46.41
N GLY A 882 -10.29 -18.59 46.96
CA GLY A 882 -11.09 -19.58 46.24
C GLY A 882 -12.57 -19.28 46.32
N HIS A 883 -13.27 -19.40 45.18
CA HIS A 883 -14.72 -19.22 45.12
C HIS A 883 -15.45 -20.52 44.77
N SER A 884 -16.47 -20.89 45.55
CA SER A 884 -17.26 -22.11 45.39
C SER A 884 -16.36 -23.36 45.32
N MET A 885 -16.28 -24.06 44.19
CA MET A 885 -15.30 -25.14 43.97
C MET A 885 -13.86 -24.73 44.31
N GLY A 886 -13.46 -23.53 43.90
CA GLY A 886 -12.13 -22.99 44.16
C GLY A 886 -11.81 -22.84 45.64
N ALA A 887 -12.81 -22.64 46.50
CA ALA A 887 -12.58 -22.59 47.95
C ALA A 887 -12.14 -23.96 48.50
N GLY A 888 -12.71 -25.05 47.97
CA GLY A 888 -12.27 -26.41 48.29
C GLY A 888 -10.86 -26.70 47.79
N ILE A 889 -10.56 -26.27 46.56
CA ILE A 889 -9.20 -26.39 45.98
C ILE A 889 -8.17 -25.66 46.85
N ALA A 890 -8.45 -24.40 47.20
CA ALA A 890 -7.58 -23.58 48.05
C ALA A 890 -7.37 -24.20 49.45
N PHE A 891 -8.44 -24.72 50.05
CA PHE A 891 -8.38 -25.39 51.35
C PHE A 891 -7.52 -26.66 51.31
N GLU A 892 -7.76 -27.55 50.35
CA GLU A 892 -6.99 -28.80 50.23
C GLU A 892 -5.54 -28.56 49.81
N LEU A 893 -5.25 -27.53 49.01
CA LEU A 893 -3.88 -27.08 48.75
C LEU A 893 -3.20 -26.60 50.03
N THR A 894 -3.91 -25.88 50.89
CA THR A 894 -3.35 -25.44 52.17
C THR A 894 -3.03 -26.63 53.08
N ARG A 895 -3.91 -27.63 53.14
CA ARG A 895 -3.64 -28.91 53.84
C ARG A 895 -2.50 -29.69 53.22
N TRP A 896 -2.37 -29.69 51.89
CA TRP A 896 -1.29 -30.34 51.18
C TRP A 896 0.06 -29.69 51.50
N LEU A 897 0.13 -28.36 51.54
CA LEU A 897 1.31 -27.61 51.97
C LEU A 897 1.65 -27.89 53.44
N GLN A 898 0.65 -27.88 54.34
CA GLN A 898 0.84 -28.14 55.77
C GLN A 898 1.38 -29.55 56.04
N ARG A 899 0.85 -30.56 55.35
CA ARG A 899 1.32 -31.96 55.48
C ARG A 899 2.75 -32.18 54.97
N ARG A 900 3.23 -31.30 54.09
CA ARG A 900 4.57 -31.38 53.46
C ARG A 900 5.54 -30.33 54.01
N GLU A 901 5.18 -29.71 55.14
CA GLU A 901 6.00 -28.71 55.83
C GLU A 901 6.49 -27.57 54.91
N GLN A 902 5.66 -27.20 53.92
CA GLN A 902 5.93 -26.07 53.02
C GLN A 902 5.47 -24.76 53.64
N SER A 903 5.93 -23.63 53.10
CA SER A 903 5.41 -22.31 53.47
C SER A 903 3.89 -22.25 53.29
N LEU A 904 3.18 -21.81 54.32
CA LEU A 904 1.72 -21.67 54.33
C LEU A 904 1.30 -20.28 53.85
N PRO A 905 0.11 -20.14 53.23
CA PRO A 905 -0.43 -18.83 52.86
C PRO A 905 -0.67 -17.98 54.12
N CYS A 906 -0.41 -16.68 54.02
CA CYS A 906 -0.65 -15.73 55.11
C CYS A 906 -2.14 -15.60 55.45
N ALA A 907 -3.02 -15.86 54.48
CA ALA A 907 -4.46 -15.92 54.64
C ALA A 907 -5.07 -16.87 53.60
N LEU A 908 -6.13 -17.58 54.02
CA LEU A 908 -7.00 -18.37 53.16
C LEU A 908 -8.37 -17.69 53.08
N ILE A 909 -8.70 -17.14 51.92
CA ILE A 909 -9.98 -16.51 51.66
C ILE A 909 -10.88 -17.52 50.93
N VAL A 910 -11.96 -17.92 51.59
CA VAL A 910 -12.96 -18.87 51.07
C VAL A 910 -14.26 -18.14 50.79
N SER A 911 -14.76 -18.24 49.57
CA SER A 911 -15.88 -17.44 49.09
C SER A 911 -17.00 -18.34 48.57
N ALA A 912 -18.24 -18.10 49.02
CA ALA A 912 -19.45 -18.82 48.62
C ALA A 912 -19.30 -20.35 48.64
N ALA A 913 -18.72 -20.89 49.73
CA ALA A 913 -18.55 -22.32 49.92
C ALA A 913 -18.88 -22.72 51.35
N LYS A 914 -19.60 -23.84 51.51
CA LYS A 914 -19.84 -24.45 52.82
C LYS A 914 -18.52 -24.95 53.41
N ALA A 915 -18.39 -24.89 54.73
CA ALA A 915 -17.24 -25.46 55.42
C ALA A 915 -17.09 -26.96 55.09
N PRO A 916 -15.85 -27.49 54.98
CA PRO A 916 -15.59 -28.80 54.41
C PRO A 916 -16.22 -29.95 55.22
N GLN A 917 -16.44 -29.80 56.54
CA GLN A 917 -17.13 -30.80 57.36
C GLN A 917 -18.60 -31.07 56.95
N TYR A 918 -19.21 -30.21 56.13
CA TYR A 918 -20.52 -30.50 55.54
C TYR A 918 -20.44 -31.57 54.43
N ARG A 919 -19.27 -32.16 54.20
CA ARG A 919 -18.99 -33.20 53.20
C ARG A 919 -18.32 -34.45 53.76
N SER A 920 -18.38 -34.66 55.07
CA SER A 920 -17.80 -35.83 55.75
C SER A 920 -18.62 -37.11 55.56
N ASP A 921 -19.96 -36.98 55.41
CA ASP A 921 -20.92 -38.10 55.45
C ASP A 921 -21.89 -38.12 54.26
N THR A 922 -21.55 -37.45 53.15
CA THR A 922 -22.41 -37.37 51.97
C THR A 922 -22.04 -38.43 50.95
N THR A 923 -22.92 -39.42 50.74
CA THR A 923 -22.91 -40.22 49.49
C THR A 923 -23.06 -39.24 48.32
N PRO A 924 -22.15 -39.23 47.33
CA PRO A 924 -22.27 -38.33 46.19
C PRO A 924 -23.61 -38.60 45.49
N GLU A 925 -24.41 -37.55 45.31
CA GLU A 925 -25.59 -37.64 44.43
C GLU A 925 -25.16 -38.14 43.04
N PRO A 926 -26.02 -38.87 42.33
CA PRO A 926 -25.78 -39.21 40.93
C PRO A 926 -25.40 -37.97 40.12
N ASP A 927 -24.49 -38.12 39.15
CA ASP A 927 -24.13 -37.02 38.26
C ASP A 927 -25.42 -36.56 37.53
N PRO A 928 -25.82 -35.28 37.64
CA PRO A 928 -27.03 -34.78 37.00
C PRO A 928 -26.89 -34.83 35.48
N ASP A 929 -28.01 -34.91 34.78
CA ASP A 929 -28.01 -34.73 33.33
C ASP A 929 -27.80 -33.24 32.91
N ASP A 930 -27.59 -33.04 31.60
CA ASP A 930 -28.09 -31.87 30.84
C ASP A 930 -28.82 -30.79 31.62
N GLU A 931 -30.11 -31.06 31.74
CA GLU A 931 -31.12 -30.08 32.08
C GLU A 931 -31.11 -29.83 33.58
N GLU A 932 -30.83 -30.86 34.38
CA GLU A 932 -30.70 -30.75 35.83
C GLU A 932 -29.49 -29.91 36.23
N LEU A 933 -28.32 -30.12 35.61
CA LEU A 933 -27.11 -29.35 35.87
C LEU A 933 -27.32 -27.87 35.53
N LEU A 934 -27.95 -27.61 34.39
CA LEU A 934 -28.24 -26.26 33.93
C LEU A 934 -29.28 -25.57 34.80
N GLY A 935 -30.33 -26.27 35.21
CA GLY A 935 -31.33 -25.76 36.14
C GLY A 935 -30.74 -25.39 37.49
N GLN A 936 -29.79 -26.18 38.01
CA GLN A 936 -29.07 -25.88 39.24
C GLN A 936 -28.21 -24.61 39.10
N LEU A 937 -27.45 -24.48 38.01
CA LEU A 937 -26.59 -23.31 37.78
C LEU A 937 -27.38 -22.03 37.47
N GLN A 938 -28.53 -22.15 36.84
CA GLN A 938 -29.46 -21.04 36.64
C GLN A 938 -29.98 -20.50 37.97
N LYS A 939 -30.38 -21.39 38.90
CA LYS A 939 -30.85 -21.01 40.25
C LYS A 939 -29.75 -20.31 41.07
N LEU A 940 -28.49 -20.69 40.87
CA LEU A 940 -27.34 -20.05 41.51
C LEU A 940 -26.94 -18.71 40.86
N GLY A 941 -27.49 -18.38 39.69
CA GLY A 941 -27.10 -17.19 38.91
C GLY A 941 -25.78 -17.34 38.15
N GLY A 942 -25.30 -18.58 37.97
CA GLY A 942 -24.01 -18.89 37.33
C GLY A 942 -24.04 -18.92 35.82
N ILE A 943 -25.23 -19.03 35.23
CA ILE A 943 -25.46 -19.00 33.79
C ILE A 943 -26.68 -18.10 33.52
N SER A 944 -26.50 -17.07 32.68
CA SER A 944 -27.60 -16.18 32.27
C SER A 944 -28.67 -16.95 31.50
N ALA A 945 -29.95 -16.54 31.65
CA ALA A 945 -31.07 -17.13 30.89
C ALA A 945 -30.88 -17.06 29.35
N GLU A 946 -30.06 -16.13 28.88
CA GLU A 946 -29.71 -15.97 27.47
C GLU A 946 -28.65 -16.99 27.01
N ALA A 947 -27.65 -17.27 27.85
CA ALA A 947 -26.64 -18.30 27.56
C ALA A 947 -27.26 -19.72 27.50
N LEU A 948 -28.27 -20.00 28.32
CA LEU A 948 -29.02 -21.26 28.30
C LEU A 948 -29.78 -21.50 26.98
N ARG A 949 -30.17 -20.42 26.28
CA ARG A 949 -30.87 -20.50 24.99
C ARG A 949 -29.92 -20.70 23.80
N SER A 950 -28.61 -20.65 24.02
CA SER A 950 -27.60 -20.75 22.97
C SER A 950 -26.99 -22.15 22.92
N THR A 951 -27.51 -23.01 22.04
CA THR A 951 -27.02 -24.38 21.82
C THR A 951 -25.51 -24.43 21.50
N GLU A 952 -25.00 -23.43 20.78
CA GLU A 952 -23.60 -23.33 20.39
C GLU A 952 -22.67 -23.08 21.61
N VAL A 953 -22.96 -22.05 22.42
CA VAL A 953 -22.26 -21.80 23.69
C VAL A 953 -22.32 -23.01 24.62
N MET A 954 -23.49 -23.67 24.72
CA MET A 954 -23.64 -24.84 25.58
C MET A 954 -22.79 -26.03 25.13
N ARG A 955 -22.64 -26.26 23.81
CA ARG A 955 -21.79 -27.34 23.26
C ARG A 955 -20.33 -27.24 23.71
N PHE A 956 -19.80 -26.03 23.88
CA PHE A 956 -18.43 -25.80 24.35
C PHE A 956 -18.30 -25.77 25.86
N VAL A 957 -19.28 -25.21 26.58
CA VAL A 957 -19.19 -25.02 28.04
C VAL A 957 -19.55 -26.29 28.81
N LEU A 958 -20.54 -27.06 28.35
CA LEU A 958 -21.06 -28.23 29.07
C LEU A 958 -20.00 -29.29 29.42
N PRO A 959 -19.09 -29.71 28.53
CA PRO A 959 -18.13 -30.76 28.87
C PRO A 959 -17.22 -30.40 30.06
N ASN A 960 -16.70 -29.16 30.10
CA ASN A 960 -15.83 -28.71 31.20
C ASN A 960 -16.62 -28.45 32.47
N LEU A 961 -17.79 -27.83 32.33
CA LEU A 961 -18.69 -27.58 33.44
C LEU A 961 -19.11 -28.88 34.12
N ARG A 962 -19.41 -29.93 33.33
CA ARG A 962 -19.66 -31.29 33.83
C ARG A 962 -18.46 -31.83 34.59
N ALA A 963 -17.27 -31.75 33.99
CA ALA A 963 -16.05 -32.27 34.60
C ALA A 963 -15.73 -31.57 35.94
N ASP A 964 -15.76 -30.25 35.98
CA ASP A 964 -15.51 -29.46 37.20
C ASP A 964 -16.60 -29.67 38.27
N THR A 965 -17.88 -29.71 37.86
CA THR A 965 -18.97 -29.97 38.81
C THR A 965 -18.85 -31.37 39.40
N ARG A 966 -18.52 -32.37 38.57
CA ARG A 966 -18.29 -33.75 38.98
C ARG A 966 -17.10 -33.85 39.95
N LEU A 967 -16.02 -33.12 39.68
CA LEU A 967 -14.85 -33.02 40.56
C LEU A 967 -15.24 -32.56 41.97
N TYR A 968 -16.02 -31.48 42.06
CA TYR A 968 -16.40 -30.90 43.36
C TYR A 968 -17.54 -31.66 44.06
N ARG A 969 -18.46 -32.29 43.33
CA ARG A 969 -19.54 -33.13 43.88
C ARG A 969 -19.01 -34.40 44.52
N ARG A 970 -17.98 -35.00 43.93
CA ARG A 970 -17.36 -36.25 44.42
C ARG A 970 -16.31 -36.02 45.49
N TYR A 971 -15.91 -34.77 45.72
CA TYR A 971 -14.99 -34.44 46.80
C TYR A 971 -15.62 -34.75 48.17
N THR A 972 -14.98 -35.67 48.88
CA THR A 972 -15.35 -36.09 50.24
C THR A 972 -14.32 -35.56 51.21
N TYR A 973 -14.77 -34.85 52.24
CA TYR A 973 -13.86 -34.30 53.24
C TYR A 973 -13.37 -35.41 54.17
N LYS A 974 -12.05 -35.50 54.33
CA LYS A 974 -11.41 -36.33 55.35
C LYS A 974 -11.03 -35.45 56.52
N GLU A 975 -11.60 -35.73 57.70
CA GLU A 975 -11.35 -34.96 58.91
C GLU A 975 -9.86 -34.92 59.26
N SER A 976 -9.35 -33.73 59.62
CA SER A 976 -8.02 -33.55 60.20
C SER A 976 -8.00 -32.35 61.14
N GLY A 977 -6.90 -32.18 61.86
CA GLY A 977 -6.67 -30.99 62.68
C GLY A 977 -6.77 -29.68 61.88
N PRO A 978 -7.10 -28.57 62.56
CA PRO A 978 -7.31 -27.26 61.93
C PRO A 978 -6.02 -26.70 61.31
N LEU A 979 -6.18 -25.81 60.33
CA LEU A 979 -5.09 -25.13 59.64
C LEU A 979 -4.44 -24.06 60.52
N GLN A 980 -3.12 -23.93 60.44
CA GLN A 980 -2.36 -22.83 61.05
C GLN A 980 -2.34 -21.58 60.14
N VAL A 981 -3.51 -21.20 59.60
CA VAL A 981 -3.67 -20.10 58.63
C VAL A 981 -4.93 -19.29 58.99
N ALA A 982 -4.87 -17.96 58.92
CA ALA A 982 -6.05 -17.12 59.10
C ALA A 982 -7.08 -17.37 57.99
N ILE A 983 -8.35 -17.59 58.35
CA ILE A 983 -9.42 -17.85 57.39
C ILE A 983 -10.39 -16.67 57.34
N HIS A 984 -10.62 -16.15 56.12
CA HIS A 984 -11.66 -15.17 55.87
C HIS A 984 -12.76 -15.80 55.01
N ALA A 985 -13.96 -15.96 55.55
CA ALA A 985 -15.10 -16.56 54.87
C ALA A 985 -16.04 -15.49 54.31
N TYR A 986 -16.15 -15.42 52.98
CA TYR A 986 -16.95 -14.42 52.26
C TYR A 986 -18.25 -15.04 51.73
N GLY A 987 -19.38 -14.36 51.90
CA GLY A 987 -20.68 -14.81 51.39
C GLY A 987 -21.59 -13.69 50.90
N GLY A 988 -22.57 -14.06 50.08
CA GLY A 988 -23.66 -13.19 49.68
C GLY A 988 -24.84 -13.34 50.63
N ASP A 989 -25.47 -12.23 51.02
CA ASP A 989 -26.66 -12.20 51.88
C ASP A 989 -27.90 -12.87 51.25
N ALA A 990 -27.90 -13.02 49.92
CA ALA A 990 -28.97 -13.64 49.14
C ALA A 990 -28.52 -14.94 48.44
N ASP A 991 -27.44 -15.58 48.90
CA ASP A 991 -26.97 -16.86 48.35
C ASP A 991 -27.94 -18.00 48.70
N PRO A 992 -28.56 -18.67 47.69
CA PRO A 992 -29.53 -19.74 47.94
C PRO A 992 -28.90 -21.08 48.38
N ASN A 993 -27.57 -21.21 48.34
CA ASN A 993 -26.85 -22.44 48.63
C ASN A 993 -25.93 -22.32 49.86
N VAL A 994 -25.41 -21.12 50.16
CA VAL A 994 -24.46 -20.90 51.26
C VAL A 994 -24.97 -19.83 52.22
N HIS A 995 -25.66 -20.27 53.27
CA HIS A 995 -26.08 -19.42 54.39
C HIS A 995 -24.97 -19.07 55.39
N ALA A 996 -25.23 -18.07 56.23
CA ALA A 996 -24.28 -17.58 57.24
C ALA A 996 -23.73 -18.67 58.17
N GLU A 997 -24.56 -19.64 58.56
CA GLU A 997 -24.14 -20.79 59.40
C GLU A 997 -23.06 -21.65 58.72
N HIS A 998 -23.14 -21.83 57.41
CA HIS A 998 -22.17 -22.60 56.64
C HIS A 998 -20.82 -21.88 56.55
N LEU A 999 -20.85 -20.55 56.54
CA LEU A 999 -19.66 -19.70 56.55
C LEU A 999 -19.02 -19.66 57.94
N GLU A 1000 -19.83 -19.48 58.99
CA GLU A 1000 -19.38 -19.45 60.38
C GLU A 1000 -18.67 -20.74 60.78
N ALA A 1001 -19.12 -21.87 60.24
CA ALA A 1001 -18.54 -23.17 60.48
C ALA A 1001 -17.09 -23.33 59.97
N TRP A 1002 -16.59 -22.43 59.11
CA TRP A 1002 -15.17 -22.39 58.74
C TRP A 1002 -14.25 -22.00 59.91
N SER A 1003 -14.78 -21.39 60.98
CA SER A 1003 -14.04 -21.14 62.23
C SER A 1003 -13.42 -22.42 62.82
N LYS A 1004 -14.06 -23.59 62.60
CA LYS A 1004 -13.56 -24.90 63.05
C LYS A 1004 -12.35 -25.40 62.25
N GLN A 1005 -12.06 -24.80 61.09
CA GLN A 1005 -11.00 -25.23 60.18
C GLN A 1005 -9.70 -24.43 60.35
N THR A 1006 -9.64 -23.48 61.28
CA THR A 1006 -8.43 -22.74 61.62
C THR A 1006 -8.22 -22.68 63.12
N SER A 1007 -6.96 -22.70 63.56
CA SER A 1007 -6.56 -22.39 64.94
C SER A 1007 -6.07 -20.95 65.11
N LEU A 1008 -6.07 -20.16 64.03
CA LEU A 1008 -5.73 -18.74 64.04
C LEU A 1008 -7.01 -17.89 63.95
N THR A 1009 -6.89 -16.66 63.45
CA THR A 1009 -8.02 -15.74 63.31
C THR A 1009 -9.01 -16.20 62.25
N PHE A 1010 -10.30 -16.16 62.59
CA PHE A 1010 -11.42 -16.33 61.67
C PHE A 1010 -12.20 -15.03 61.53
N GLN A 1011 -12.57 -14.66 60.31
CA GLN A 1011 -13.46 -13.53 60.03
C GLN A 1011 -14.50 -13.89 58.98
N ARG A 1012 -15.76 -13.53 59.22
CA ARG A 1012 -16.84 -13.64 58.24
C ARG A 1012 -17.10 -12.27 57.59
N ARG A 1013 -17.18 -12.22 56.27
CA ARG A 1013 -17.56 -11.04 55.48
C ARG A 1013 -18.82 -11.36 54.69
N GLU A 1014 -19.78 -10.44 54.71
CA GLU A 1014 -21.07 -10.60 54.04
C GLU A 1014 -21.28 -9.44 53.07
N PHE A 1015 -21.67 -9.76 51.85
CA PHE A 1015 -21.84 -8.82 50.74
C PHE A 1015 -23.26 -8.92 50.19
N SER A 1016 -23.73 -7.84 49.56
CA SER A 1016 -25.05 -7.88 48.93
C SER A 1016 -24.99 -8.69 47.64
N GLY A 1017 -25.88 -9.66 47.49
CA GLY A 1017 -26.02 -10.46 46.26
C GLY A 1017 -26.15 -11.96 46.49
N GLY A 1018 -26.40 -12.69 45.40
CA GLY A 1018 -26.50 -14.15 45.38
C GLY A 1018 -25.15 -14.85 45.34
N HIS A 1019 -25.11 -16.11 44.90
CA HIS A 1019 -23.90 -16.95 44.89
C HIS A 1019 -22.70 -16.30 44.19
N PHE A 1020 -22.94 -15.54 43.10
CA PHE A 1020 -21.91 -14.84 42.32
C PHE A 1020 -21.77 -13.34 42.65
N TYR A 1021 -21.99 -12.93 43.91
CA TYR A 1021 -21.89 -11.53 44.34
C TYR A 1021 -20.56 -10.85 43.95
N LEU A 1022 -19.45 -11.60 43.84
CA LEU A 1022 -18.15 -11.06 43.41
C LEU A 1022 -18.10 -10.55 41.96
N LEU A 1023 -19.10 -10.87 41.13
CA LEU A 1023 -19.22 -10.42 39.75
C LEU A 1023 -20.03 -9.14 39.61
N ALA A 1024 -20.62 -8.65 40.72
CA ALA A 1024 -21.33 -7.39 40.72
C ALA A 1024 -20.36 -6.23 40.39
N PRO A 1025 -20.83 -5.15 39.74
CA PRO A 1025 -19.98 -4.02 39.34
C PRO A 1025 -19.39 -3.22 40.51
N ASP A 1026 -19.80 -3.49 41.74
CA ASP A 1026 -19.37 -2.77 42.93
C ASP A 1026 -18.01 -3.27 43.44
N LEU A 1027 -17.07 -2.36 43.68
CA LEU A 1027 -15.69 -2.71 44.06
C LEU A 1027 -15.55 -3.16 45.53
N LYS A 1028 -16.64 -3.25 46.30
CA LYS A 1028 -16.63 -3.52 47.75
C LYS A 1028 -15.96 -4.84 48.13
N VAL A 1029 -16.15 -5.89 47.32
CA VAL A 1029 -15.52 -7.20 47.55
C VAL A 1029 -14.01 -7.09 47.42
N VAL A 1030 -13.51 -6.39 46.39
CA VAL A 1030 -12.07 -6.25 46.13
C VAL A 1030 -11.42 -5.28 47.13
N GLU A 1031 -12.14 -4.24 47.56
CA GLU A 1031 -11.70 -3.34 48.64
C GLU A 1031 -11.54 -4.08 49.98
N THR A 1032 -12.51 -4.93 50.33
CA THR A 1032 -12.44 -5.75 51.54
C THR A 1032 -11.32 -6.78 51.43
N LEU A 1033 -11.16 -7.42 50.26
CA LEU A 1033 -10.06 -8.32 49.96
C LEU A 1033 -8.71 -7.61 50.11
N ARG A 1034 -8.57 -6.38 49.62
CA ARG A 1034 -7.35 -5.58 49.78
C ARG A 1034 -6.99 -5.35 51.26
N ALA A 1035 -7.99 -5.14 52.11
CA ALA A 1035 -7.80 -4.97 53.55
C ALA A 1035 -7.42 -6.29 54.24
N ASP A 1036 -8.08 -7.40 53.89
CA ASP A 1036 -7.79 -8.72 54.46
C ASP A 1036 -6.43 -9.27 53.98
N LEU A 1037 -5.94 -8.83 52.82
CA LEU A 1037 -4.59 -9.12 52.32
C LEU A 1037 -3.49 -8.23 52.93
N ALA A 1038 -3.81 -7.34 53.89
CA ALA A 1038 -2.80 -6.51 54.54
C ALA A 1038 -1.71 -7.30 55.28
N CYS A 1039 -1.97 -8.58 55.62
CA CYS A 1039 -0.96 -9.49 56.16
C CYS A 1039 0.24 -9.69 55.22
N LEU A 1040 0.05 -9.60 53.90
CA LEU A 1040 1.11 -9.73 52.91
C LEU A 1040 2.13 -8.58 52.91
N ARG A 1041 1.80 -7.46 53.58
CA ARG A 1041 2.70 -6.30 53.74
C ARG A 1041 3.59 -6.37 54.98
N ARG A 1042 3.32 -7.29 55.90
CA ARG A 1042 4.00 -7.39 57.21
C ARG A 1042 5.02 -8.54 57.29
N ALA A 1043 5.32 -9.20 56.17
CA ALA A 1043 6.15 -10.40 56.11
C ALA A 1043 7.56 -10.12 55.57
#